data_AF-A0A2L0TSC3-F1
#
_entry.id   AF-A0A2L0TSC3-F1
#
_cell.length_a   1.000
_cell.length_b   1.000
_cell.length_c   1.000
_cell.angle_alpha   90.00
_cell.angle_beta   90.00
_cell.angle_gamma   90.00
#
_symmetry.space_group_name_H-M   'P 1'
#
loop_
_entity.id
_entity.type
_entity.pdbx_description
1 polymer ?
#
loop_
_entity_poly.entity_id
_entity_poly.type
_entity_poly.pdbx_seq_one_letter_code
_entity_poly.pdbx_strand_id
1 'polypeptide(L)'
;MMSAELLALRHAIAHAGERRLIWLEGEEDDCIVRAESLLWGAVFWLGQGPERHAPQPAAKALQRLGQECDTLVFNAFSGFHPDAFGALAGTLRAGGLLLLLTPPREAWPTYPDPDRQRLVAQPEEVDRAGQGFISRLVRLLEEDPARDLTPASCDITWQPLDGDRPLSADQARALPAIQNVLHGHRRRPLVLSADRGRGKSAVLGLASADLLSRDPALTITVTAPSHATVATLFAHAERALAEMPERLAGLSYVSPDRVAQGDVLADLLLVDEAAAIPTPLLEAMLARHSRIVFATTEHGYEGTGRGFHLRFKRILDEQTPDWQELHLVEPIRWSLSDPLEPLIFRLLGLNADISAPHPPTSPTWRLVGQDELARDDALLNRVFGLLVLAHYQTSPSDLRYLLEGPDLDIHLMEQGQELLGVALVAREGNIPPDLAHAIWAGRRRPRGHLLPQSLLAHAGFVTAGERSYARVMRIAIHPALHRLGLGSWLLDKLVSHYRALGVDYLGSAFSASPDLLPFWLKAGLKVLRLGLQRDAASGSHAALLLMPLQSEYHAELAQWRQRFMSQLPALLAGELKRLDTELVWLSLRGGPVTHVPDLDEFEHRELDCFAHHHKPFELCQATLQRWLLRQVMMLDALSQDERRLLIATIWQYASWSELAARQGVAGKPALIKALRSLLARLLAQQAPAG
;
A
#
# COMPACT_ATOMS: atom_id res chain seq x y z
N MET A 1 -13.30 42.70 -14.48
CA MET A 1 -12.39 42.68 -15.65
C MET A 1 -11.02 42.30 -15.14
N MET A 2 -10.37 41.27 -15.69
CA MET A 2 -8.98 40.96 -15.35
C MET A 2 -8.07 42.13 -15.71
N SER A 3 -7.03 42.37 -14.91
CA SER A 3 -6.00 43.34 -15.28
C SER A 3 -5.24 42.86 -16.52
N ALA A 4 -4.86 43.79 -17.40
CA ALA A 4 -4.05 43.47 -18.58
C ALA A 4 -2.70 42.82 -18.19
N GLU A 5 -2.18 43.17 -17.02
CA GLU A 5 -0.95 42.62 -16.44
C GLU A 5 -1.06 41.13 -16.12
N LEU A 6 -2.19 40.66 -15.56
CA LEU A 6 -2.38 39.25 -15.23
C LEU A 6 -2.49 38.38 -16.50
N LEU A 7 -3.14 38.90 -17.55
CA LEU A 7 -3.19 38.24 -18.85
C LEU A 7 -1.79 38.14 -19.48
N ALA A 8 -1.02 39.24 -19.45
CA ALA A 8 0.35 39.25 -19.95
C ALA A 8 1.24 38.25 -19.20
N LEU A 9 1.11 38.18 -17.87
CA LEU A 9 1.81 37.22 -17.03
C LEU A 9 1.47 35.77 -17.42
N ARG A 10 0.18 35.42 -17.49
CA ARG A 10 -0.25 34.06 -17.87
C ARG A 10 0.20 33.68 -19.26
N HIS A 11 0.15 34.61 -20.22
CA HIS A 11 0.69 34.38 -21.55
C HIS A 11 2.19 34.10 -21.50
N ALA A 12 2.98 34.92 -20.83
CA ALA A 12 4.42 34.74 -20.77
C ALA A 12 4.81 33.42 -20.08
N ILE A 13 4.14 33.06 -18.98
CA ILE A 13 4.31 31.76 -18.31
C ILE A 13 3.91 30.60 -19.25
N ALA A 14 2.82 30.73 -20.01
CA ALA A 14 2.40 29.72 -20.98
C ALA A 14 3.42 29.54 -22.12
N HIS A 15 4.05 30.63 -22.58
CA HIS A 15 5.11 30.57 -23.60
C HIS A 15 6.36 29.83 -23.09
N ALA A 16 6.67 29.93 -21.80
CA ALA A 16 7.73 29.15 -21.17
C ALA A 16 7.29 27.71 -20.81
N GLY A 17 5.98 27.41 -20.92
CA GLY A 17 5.40 26.12 -20.53
C GLY A 17 5.28 25.93 -19.02
N GLU A 18 5.42 26.99 -18.23
CA GLU A 18 5.57 26.88 -16.78
C GLU A 18 4.24 27.10 -16.03
N ARG A 19 4.27 26.99 -14.71
CA ARG A 19 3.17 27.28 -13.79
C ARG A 19 3.72 28.06 -12.60
N ARG A 20 2.84 28.78 -11.90
CA ARG A 20 3.23 29.59 -10.74
C ARG A 20 2.28 29.44 -9.56
N LEU A 21 2.83 29.68 -8.38
CA LEU A 21 2.12 29.72 -7.11
C LEU A 21 1.94 31.17 -6.66
N ILE A 22 0.71 31.57 -6.36
CA ILE A 22 0.40 32.81 -5.66
C ILE A 22 -0.05 32.42 -4.25
N TRP A 23 0.73 32.86 -3.25
CA TRP A 23 0.41 32.64 -1.84
C TRP A 23 -0.35 33.85 -1.30
N LEU A 24 -1.63 33.64 -0.97
CA LEU A 24 -2.54 34.63 -0.40
C LEU A 24 -2.66 34.35 1.09
N GLU A 25 -2.06 35.22 1.91
CA GLU A 25 -2.07 35.13 3.36
C GLU A 25 -2.89 36.28 3.97
N GLY A 26 -3.64 35.99 5.04
CA GLY A 26 -4.49 36.98 5.71
C GLY A 26 -5.73 36.35 6.34
N GLU A 27 -6.81 37.12 6.39
CA GLU A 27 -8.15 36.62 6.76
C GLU A 27 -8.78 35.86 5.59
N GLU A 28 -9.58 34.82 5.90
CA GLU A 28 -10.14 33.93 4.86
C GLU A 28 -10.96 34.70 3.81
N ASP A 29 -11.84 35.60 4.24
CA ASP A 29 -12.70 36.38 3.33
C ASP A 29 -11.88 37.29 2.40
N ASP A 30 -10.81 37.93 2.89
CA ASP A 30 -9.93 38.76 2.06
C ASP A 30 -9.17 37.90 1.04
N CYS A 31 -8.63 36.77 1.49
CA CYS A 31 -7.97 35.79 0.64
C CYS A 31 -8.89 35.30 -0.48
N ILE A 32 -10.17 35.02 -0.17
CA ILE A 32 -11.18 34.63 -1.16
C ILE A 32 -11.40 35.76 -2.17
N VAL A 33 -11.67 36.99 -1.71
CA VAL A 33 -11.92 38.14 -2.60
C VAL A 33 -10.71 38.39 -3.53
N ARG A 34 -9.49 38.32 -3.00
CA ARG A 34 -8.27 38.45 -3.79
C ARG A 34 -8.11 37.30 -4.79
N ALA A 35 -8.40 36.06 -4.38
CA ALA A 35 -8.36 34.91 -5.28
C ALA A 35 -9.33 35.06 -6.44
N GLU A 36 -10.54 35.55 -6.19
CA GLU A 36 -11.57 35.78 -7.22
C GLU A 36 -11.14 36.77 -8.30
N SER A 37 -10.31 37.77 -7.94
CA SER A 37 -9.75 38.72 -8.91
C SER A 37 -8.71 38.09 -9.86
N LEU A 38 -8.16 36.92 -9.50
CA LEU A 38 -7.10 36.21 -10.22
C LEU A 38 -7.60 34.99 -11.02
N LEU A 39 -8.89 34.66 -10.89
CA LEU A 39 -9.50 33.52 -11.56
C LEU A 39 -9.59 33.72 -13.06
N TRP A 40 -9.26 32.67 -13.80
CA TRP A 40 -9.41 32.63 -15.25
C TRP A 40 -9.56 31.20 -15.76
N GLY A 41 -10.26 31.05 -16.88
CA GLY A 41 -10.41 29.78 -17.59
C GLY A 41 -11.15 28.72 -16.76
N ALA A 42 -10.72 27.47 -16.90
CA ALA A 42 -11.22 26.38 -16.08
C ALA A 42 -10.69 26.49 -14.64
N VAL A 43 -11.59 26.70 -13.68
CA VAL A 43 -11.25 26.88 -12.25
C VAL A 43 -11.61 25.62 -11.47
N PHE A 44 -10.64 25.09 -10.73
CA PHE A 44 -10.90 24.09 -9.69
C PHE A 44 -10.69 24.74 -8.31
N TRP A 45 -11.69 24.59 -7.44
CA TRP A 45 -11.68 25.16 -6.10
C TRP A 45 -11.77 24.04 -5.05
N LEU A 46 -10.74 23.93 -4.20
CA LEU A 46 -10.68 22.98 -3.10
C LEU A 46 -10.83 23.68 -1.75
N GLY A 47 -11.73 23.17 -0.91
CA GLY A 47 -12.10 23.80 0.37
C GLY A 47 -13.33 24.70 0.23
N GLN A 48 -13.73 25.35 1.32
CA GLN A 48 -14.85 26.29 1.35
C GLN A 48 -14.58 27.50 0.44
N GLY A 49 -15.64 28.09 -0.09
CA GLY A 49 -15.56 29.22 -1.00
C GLY A 49 -16.89 29.53 -1.68
N PRO A 50 -16.92 30.47 -2.63
CA PRO A 50 -18.15 30.91 -3.29
C PRO A 50 -18.81 29.78 -4.10
N GLU A 51 -20.11 29.53 -3.88
CA GLU A 51 -20.86 28.43 -4.52
C GLU A 51 -20.79 28.45 -6.06
N ARG A 52 -20.69 29.65 -6.65
CA ARG A 52 -20.54 29.85 -8.11
C ARG A 52 -19.34 29.14 -8.73
N HIS A 53 -18.31 28.82 -7.94
CA HIS A 53 -17.11 28.11 -8.39
C HIS A 53 -17.16 26.61 -8.08
N ALA A 54 -18.30 26.10 -7.60
CA ALA A 54 -18.52 24.70 -7.25
C ALA A 54 -17.40 24.12 -6.36
N PRO A 55 -17.12 24.73 -5.19
CA PRO A 55 -16.08 24.29 -4.27
C PRO A 55 -16.24 22.82 -3.90
N GLN A 56 -15.13 22.10 -3.82
CA GLN A 56 -15.12 20.68 -3.48
C GLN A 56 -14.34 20.39 -2.20
N PRO A 57 -14.83 19.48 -1.34
CA PRO A 57 -14.05 19.01 -0.21
C PRO A 57 -12.87 18.15 -0.70
N ALA A 58 -11.79 18.08 0.08
CA ALA A 58 -10.60 17.29 -0.22
C ALA A 58 -10.91 15.83 -0.61
N ALA A 59 -11.92 15.21 0.03
CA ALA A 59 -12.35 13.84 -0.26
C ALA A 59 -12.84 13.61 -1.72
N LYS A 60 -13.23 14.67 -2.44
CA LYS A 60 -13.67 14.59 -3.84
C LYS A 60 -12.58 14.97 -4.85
N ALA A 61 -11.39 15.36 -4.39
CA ALA A 61 -10.29 15.82 -5.27
C ALA A 61 -9.93 14.81 -6.37
N LEU A 62 -9.94 13.51 -6.04
CA LEU A 62 -9.62 12.44 -6.99
C LEU A 62 -10.62 12.33 -8.17
N GLN A 63 -11.84 12.88 -8.05
CA GLN A 63 -12.83 12.88 -9.13
C GLN A 63 -12.47 13.84 -10.28
N ARG A 64 -11.54 14.77 -10.05
CA ARG A 64 -11.04 15.72 -11.05
C ARG A 64 -9.83 15.19 -11.82
N LEU A 65 -9.36 13.99 -11.51
CA LEU A 65 -8.26 13.37 -12.22
C LEU A 65 -8.64 13.09 -13.67
N GLY A 66 -7.68 13.26 -14.57
CA GLY A 66 -7.90 13.21 -16.02
C GLY A 66 -8.46 14.50 -16.62
N GLN A 67 -8.87 15.47 -15.80
CA GLN A 67 -9.25 16.81 -16.25
C GLN A 67 -8.07 17.79 -16.13
N GLU A 68 -8.21 18.95 -16.76
CA GLU A 68 -7.23 20.03 -16.73
C GLU A 68 -7.88 21.34 -16.28
N CYS A 69 -7.10 22.18 -15.60
CA CYS A 69 -7.53 23.50 -15.15
C CYS A 69 -6.48 24.57 -15.43
N ASP A 70 -6.96 25.81 -15.51
CA ASP A 70 -6.18 27.04 -15.68
C ASP A 70 -5.86 27.74 -14.35
N THR A 71 -6.74 27.54 -13.38
CA THR A 71 -6.58 28.09 -12.04
C THR A 71 -6.99 27.03 -11.03
N LEU A 72 -6.09 26.74 -10.11
CA LEU A 72 -6.36 25.87 -8.96
C LEU A 72 -6.37 26.73 -7.71
N VAL A 73 -7.50 26.81 -7.03
CA VAL A 73 -7.60 27.44 -5.71
C VAL A 73 -7.56 26.36 -4.65
N PHE A 74 -6.60 26.47 -3.74
CA PHE A 74 -6.48 25.62 -2.58
C PHE A 74 -6.70 26.45 -1.32
N ASN A 75 -7.87 26.30 -0.72
CA ASN A 75 -8.22 26.95 0.54
C ASN A 75 -7.76 26.10 1.73
N ALA A 76 -6.62 26.48 2.34
CA ALA A 76 -6.05 25.79 3.49
C ALA A 76 -6.75 26.10 4.83
N PHE A 77 -7.63 27.12 4.89
CA PHE A 77 -8.48 27.37 6.07
C PHE A 77 -9.43 26.19 6.33
N SER A 78 -9.83 25.49 5.26
CA SER A 78 -10.62 24.25 5.29
C SER A 78 -9.82 22.99 5.64
N GLY A 79 -8.52 23.13 5.93
CA GLY A 79 -7.60 22.04 6.26
C GLY A 79 -6.71 21.65 5.08
N PHE A 80 -5.40 21.56 5.32
CA PHE A 80 -4.43 21.19 4.29
C PHE A 80 -4.36 19.67 4.12
N HIS A 81 -5.16 19.11 3.20
CA HIS A 81 -5.07 17.68 2.87
C HIS A 81 -3.94 17.41 1.84
N PRO A 82 -2.84 16.71 2.19
CA PRO A 82 -1.66 16.57 1.31
C PRO A 82 -1.93 15.79 0.02
N ASP A 83 -2.65 14.66 0.09
CA ASP A 83 -2.91 13.86 -1.13
C ASP A 83 -3.80 14.62 -2.12
N ALA A 84 -4.82 15.35 -1.64
CA ALA A 84 -5.70 16.17 -2.47
C ALA A 84 -4.94 17.32 -3.13
N PHE A 85 -4.04 17.98 -2.39
CA PHE A 85 -3.16 19.01 -2.92
C PHE A 85 -2.29 18.46 -4.07
N GLY A 86 -1.61 17.32 -3.85
CA GLY A 86 -0.79 16.68 -4.88
C GLY A 86 -1.60 16.23 -6.11
N ALA A 87 -2.80 15.70 -5.89
CA ALA A 87 -3.67 15.24 -6.96
C ALA A 87 -4.12 16.38 -7.89
N LEU A 88 -4.57 17.49 -7.32
CA LEU A 88 -5.05 18.63 -8.08
C LEU A 88 -3.93 19.48 -8.66
N ALA A 89 -2.77 19.58 -7.99
CA ALA A 89 -1.62 20.29 -8.56
C ALA A 89 -1.21 19.71 -9.93
N GLY A 90 -1.41 18.39 -10.14
CA GLY A 90 -1.18 17.73 -11.42
C GLY A 90 -2.21 18.02 -12.52
N THR A 91 -3.35 18.67 -12.22
CA THR A 91 -4.36 19.06 -13.24
C THR A 91 -4.09 20.44 -13.83
N LEU A 92 -3.22 21.24 -13.20
CA LEU A 92 -2.88 22.59 -13.66
C LEU A 92 -1.99 22.53 -14.90
N ARG A 93 -2.42 23.15 -16.00
CA ARG A 93 -1.67 23.24 -17.27
C ARG A 93 -0.69 24.41 -17.30
N ALA A 94 0.20 24.44 -18.30
CA ALA A 94 1.08 25.58 -18.58
C ALA A 94 0.31 26.92 -18.67
N GLY A 95 0.89 27.99 -18.11
CA GLY A 95 0.21 29.29 -17.91
C GLY A 95 -0.75 29.32 -16.73
N GLY A 96 -0.89 28.19 -16.03
CA GLY A 96 -1.80 28.04 -14.90
C GLY A 96 -1.26 28.64 -13.61
N LEU A 97 -2.18 29.06 -12.75
CA LEU A 97 -1.87 29.59 -11.42
C LEU A 97 -2.47 28.70 -10.33
N LEU A 98 -1.63 28.32 -9.36
CA LEU A 98 -2.05 27.76 -8.08
C LEU A 98 -2.22 28.91 -7.08
N LEU A 99 -3.42 29.14 -6.59
CA LEU A 99 -3.73 30.12 -5.55
C LEU A 99 -3.84 29.37 -4.22
N LEU A 100 -2.87 29.59 -3.33
CA LEU A 100 -2.86 28.97 -2.00
C LEU A 100 -3.33 30.01 -0.97
N LEU A 101 -4.48 29.78 -0.36
CA LEU A 101 -5.09 30.67 0.63
C LEU A 101 -4.80 30.11 2.03
N THR A 102 -4.16 30.90 2.88
CA THR A 102 -3.75 30.48 4.23
C THR A 102 -3.96 31.60 5.25
N PRO A 103 -3.98 31.26 6.54
CA PRO A 103 -3.69 32.24 7.60
C PRO A 103 -2.33 32.94 7.34
N PRO A 104 -2.04 34.07 8.02
CA PRO A 104 -0.70 34.67 8.01
C PRO A 104 0.37 33.63 8.30
N ARG A 105 1.47 33.59 7.54
CA ARG A 105 2.48 32.53 7.63
C ARG A 105 3.03 32.30 9.03
N GLU A 106 3.12 33.34 9.84
CA GLU A 106 3.58 33.29 11.23
C GLU A 106 2.59 32.56 12.14
N ALA A 107 1.29 32.66 11.83
CA ALA A 107 0.19 32.06 12.59
C ALA A 107 -0.28 30.72 12.04
N TRP A 108 0.01 30.41 10.77
CA TRP A 108 -0.48 29.20 10.09
C TRP A 108 -0.05 27.89 10.78
N PRO A 109 1.19 27.70 11.27
CA PRO A 109 1.56 26.50 12.01
C PRO A 109 0.69 26.24 13.24
N THR A 110 0.32 27.29 13.97
CA THR A 110 -0.52 27.20 15.17
C THR A 110 -2.02 27.25 14.88
N TYR A 111 -2.42 27.57 13.65
CA TYR A 111 -3.83 27.59 13.25
C TYR A 111 -4.47 26.22 13.47
N PRO A 112 -5.73 26.14 13.97
CA PRO A 112 -6.43 24.87 14.19
C PRO A 112 -6.89 24.26 12.86
N ASP A 113 -5.93 23.75 12.07
CA ASP A 113 -6.15 23.14 10.76
C ASP A 113 -7.17 21.97 10.86
N PRO A 114 -8.34 22.06 10.20
CA PRO A 114 -9.38 21.03 10.29
C PRO A 114 -8.95 19.62 9.90
N ASP A 115 -7.94 19.46 9.04
CA ASP A 115 -7.48 18.15 8.58
C ASP A 115 -6.64 17.42 9.66
N ARG A 116 -6.23 18.10 10.74
CA ARG A 116 -5.65 17.47 11.96
C ARG A 116 -6.58 16.47 12.63
N GLN A 117 -7.90 16.58 12.46
CA GLN A 117 -8.87 15.59 12.97
C GLN A 117 -8.60 14.17 12.47
N ARG A 118 -7.87 14.00 11.36
CA ARG A 118 -7.48 12.68 10.85
C ARG A 118 -6.27 12.07 11.55
N LEU A 119 -5.49 12.90 12.25
CA LEU A 119 -4.26 12.48 12.93
C LEU A 119 -4.52 11.92 14.34
N VAL A 120 -5.73 12.13 14.86
CA VAL A 120 -6.13 11.78 16.23
C VAL A 120 -7.25 10.74 16.25
N ALA A 121 -7.38 10.02 17.36
CA ALA A 121 -8.41 8.99 17.53
C ALA A 121 -9.79 9.61 17.78
N GLN A 122 -9.84 10.66 18.60
CA GLN A 122 -11.06 11.40 18.92
C GLN A 122 -10.94 12.88 18.52
N PRO A 123 -12.02 13.53 18.02
CA PRO A 123 -11.97 14.93 17.62
C PRO A 123 -11.55 15.91 18.72
N GLU A 124 -11.80 15.57 19.99
CA GLU A 124 -11.42 16.37 21.16
C GLU A 124 -9.90 16.39 21.40
N GLU A 125 -9.14 15.50 20.77
CA GLU A 125 -7.69 15.36 20.94
C GLU A 125 -6.88 16.17 19.92
N VAL A 126 -7.52 16.90 19.02
CA VAL A 126 -6.86 17.63 17.92
C VAL A 126 -5.75 18.56 18.42
N ASP A 127 -5.91 19.16 19.59
CA ASP A 127 -4.93 20.07 20.20
C ASP A 127 -3.60 19.37 20.57
N ARG A 128 -3.58 18.03 20.62
CA ARG A 128 -2.36 17.25 20.84
C ARG A 128 -1.51 17.14 19.57
N ALA A 129 -2.11 17.31 18.38
CA ALA A 129 -1.41 17.12 17.12
C ALA A 129 -0.31 18.16 16.94
N GLY A 130 0.81 17.74 16.33
CA GLY A 130 1.93 18.63 16.08
C GLY A 130 1.65 19.68 14.99
N GLN A 131 2.64 20.53 14.77
CA GLN A 131 2.62 21.58 13.74
C GLN A 131 3.80 21.47 12.76
N GLY A 132 4.55 20.36 12.80
CA GLY A 132 5.79 20.20 12.06
C GLY A 132 5.59 20.21 10.54
N PHE A 133 4.49 19.63 10.04
CA PHE A 133 4.22 19.61 8.60
C PHE A 133 3.91 21.02 8.07
N ILE A 134 2.99 21.75 8.70
CA ILE A 134 2.66 23.13 8.28
C ILE A 134 3.85 24.08 8.46
N SER A 135 4.60 23.97 9.57
CA SER A 135 5.83 24.75 9.79
C SER A 135 6.83 24.54 8.66
N ARG A 136 6.97 23.29 8.21
CA ARG A 136 7.83 22.94 7.08
C ARG A 136 7.31 23.51 5.76
N LEU A 137 6.00 23.48 5.51
CA LEU A 137 5.42 24.09 4.31
C LEU A 137 5.75 25.58 4.24
N VAL A 138 5.54 26.33 5.33
CA VAL A 138 5.87 27.76 5.41
C VAL A 138 7.32 28.00 5.02
N ARG A 139 8.27 27.30 5.66
CA ARG A 139 9.71 27.44 5.36
C ARG A 139 10.06 27.13 3.90
N LEU A 140 9.47 26.09 3.33
CA LEU A 140 9.71 25.72 1.93
C LEU A 140 9.08 26.69 0.94
N LEU A 141 8.00 27.37 1.32
CA LEU A 141 7.32 28.34 0.48
C LEU A 141 8.00 29.72 0.49
N GLU A 142 8.70 30.11 1.55
CA GLU A 142 9.19 31.49 1.74
C GLU A 142 10.05 32.03 0.60
N GLU A 143 10.97 31.24 0.07
CA GLU A 143 11.96 31.66 -0.93
C GLU A 143 11.90 30.81 -2.21
N ASP A 144 10.76 30.18 -2.49
CA ASP A 144 10.66 29.25 -3.61
C ASP A 144 10.50 29.97 -4.98
N PRO A 145 11.27 29.57 -6.01
CA PRO A 145 11.14 30.12 -7.37
C PRO A 145 9.73 30.03 -7.97
N ALA A 146 8.90 29.07 -7.55
CA ALA A 146 7.54 28.95 -8.04
C ALA A 146 6.65 30.14 -7.68
N ARG A 147 7.05 30.97 -6.71
CA ARG A 147 6.36 32.21 -6.33
C ARG A 147 6.81 33.43 -7.11
N ASP A 148 7.91 33.34 -7.85
CA ASP A 148 8.40 34.43 -8.65
C ASP A 148 7.45 34.65 -9.84
N LEU A 149 6.73 35.78 -9.81
CA LEU A 149 5.81 36.16 -10.88
C LEU A 149 6.50 36.94 -12.00
N THR A 150 7.83 37.08 -11.96
CA THR A 150 8.57 37.60 -13.11
C THR A 150 8.60 36.53 -14.20
N PRO A 151 8.16 36.85 -15.43
CA PRO A 151 8.22 35.89 -16.51
C PRO A 151 9.67 35.60 -16.89
N ALA A 152 10.04 34.33 -16.97
CA ALA A 152 11.34 33.95 -17.51
C ALA A 152 11.44 34.40 -18.98
N SER A 153 12.55 35.04 -19.36
CA SER A 153 12.85 35.29 -20.77
C SER A 153 13.25 33.96 -21.41
N CYS A 154 12.35 33.35 -22.17
CA CYS A 154 12.64 32.13 -22.91
C CYS A 154 12.69 32.42 -24.41
N ASP A 155 13.84 32.13 -25.03
CA ASP A 155 14.04 32.31 -26.47
C ASP A 155 13.27 31.28 -27.31
N ILE A 156 12.85 30.17 -26.69
CA ILE A 156 12.13 29.07 -27.34
C ILE A 156 10.74 28.96 -26.72
N THR A 157 9.70 29.08 -27.53
CA THR A 157 8.32 28.87 -27.08
C THR A 157 8.08 27.38 -26.82
N TRP A 158 7.67 27.04 -25.61
CA TRP A 158 7.19 25.70 -25.29
C TRP A 158 5.88 25.43 -26.03
N GLN A 159 5.77 24.25 -26.64
CA GLN A 159 4.58 23.85 -27.37
C GLN A 159 3.93 22.64 -26.69
N PRO A 160 2.63 22.73 -26.34
CA PRO A 160 1.87 21.59 -25.84
C PRO A 160 1.76 20.51 -26.93
N LEU A 161 1.40 19.29 -26.53
CA LEU A 161 1.07 18.25 -27.51
C LEU A 161 -0.24 18.60 -28.23
N ASP A 162 -0.19 18.68 -29.55
CA ASP A 162 -1.31 19.05 -30.41
C ASP A 162 -1.28 18.25 -31.73
N GLY A 163 -1.98 18.71 -32.77
CA GLY A 163 -1.99 18.03 -34.07
C GLY A 163 -0.63 18.02 -34.78
N ASP A 164 0.17 19.07 -34.60
CA ASP A 164 1.49 19.22 -35.23
C ASP A 164 2.57 18.51 -34.41
N ARG A 165 2.37 18.41 -33.09
CA ARG A 165 3.20 17.62 -32.16
C ARG A 165 2.34 16.60 -31.41
N PRO A 166 1.96 15.46 -32.03
CA PRO A 166 1.03 14.50 -31.44
C PRO A 166 1.62 13.69 -30.28
N LEU A 167 2.95 13.60 -30.19
CA LEU A 167 3.68 12.81 -29.21
C LEU A 167 4.90 13.58 -28.70
N SER A 168 5.23 13.40 -27.41
CA SER A 168 6.55 13.75 -26.88
C SER A 168 7.65 12.87 -27.49
N ALA A 169 8.90 13.29 -27.36
CA ALA A 169 10.04 12.48 -27.83
C ALA A 169 10.09 11.11 -27.13
N ASP A 170 9.72 11.08 -25.86
CA ASP A 170 9.67 9.85 -25.06
C ASP A 170 8.54 8.93 -25.51
N GLN A 171 7.34 9.47 -25.76
CA GLN A 171 6.22 8.69 -26.28
C GLN A 171 6.47 8.17 -27.70
N ALA A 172 7.15 8.95 -28.55
CA ALA A 172 7.56 8.52 -29.88
C ALA A 172 8.54 7.32 -29.84
N ARG A 173 9.34 7.19 -28.77
CA ARG A 173 10.18 6.01 -28.51
C ARG A 173 9.39 4.85 -27.88
N ALA A 174 8.43 5.13 -27.02
CA ALA A 174 7.62 4.11 -26.35
C ALA A 174 6.63 3.40 -27.28
N LEU A 175 6.03 4.11 -28.24
CA LEU A 175 5.06 3.56 -29.19
C LEU A 175 5.60 2.33 -29.96
N PRO A 176 6.76 2.39 -30.66
CA PRO A 176 7.32 1.22 -31.34
C PRO A 176 7.76 0.13 -30.37
N ALA A 177 8.18 0.47 -29.15
CA ALA A 177 8.53 -0.54 -28.15
C ALA A 177 7.33 -1.37 -27.70
N ILE A 178 6.16 -0.74 -27.51
CA ILE A 178 4.90 -1.43 -27.21
C ILE A 178 4.52 -2.38 -28.36
N GLN A 179 4.62 -1.91 -29.62
CA GLN A 179 4.34 -2.73 -30.80
C GLN A 179 5.32 -3.93 -30.90
N ASN A 180 6.59 -3.73 -30.56
CA ASN A 180 7.60 -4.78 -30.56
C ASN A 180 7.32 -5.89 -29.54
N VAL A 181 6.58 -5.63 -28.45
CA VAL A 181 6.17 -6.70 -27.52
C VAL A 181 5.21 -7.70 -28.20
N LEU A 182 4.34 -7.22 -29.09
CA LEU A 182 3.41 -8.09 -29.82
C LEU A 182 4.13 -8.89 -30.92
N HIS A 183 4.96 -8.21 -31.73
CA HIS A 183 5.56 -8.79 -32.93
C HIS A 183 6.92 -9.46 -32.69
N GLY A 184 7.59 -9.14 -31.58
CA GLY A 184 8.92 -9.65 -31.23
C GLY A 184 8.91 -11.03 -30.55
N HIS A 185 10.01 -11.33 -29.86
CA HIS A 185 10.15 -12.58 -29.12
C HIS A 185 9.20 -12.65 -27.92
N ARG A 186 8.60 -13.83 -27.71
CA ARG A 186 7.73 -14.10 -26.58
C ARG A 186 8.50 -14.01 -25.26
N ARG A 187 7.78 -13.68 -24.16
CA ARG A 187 8.32 -13.55 -22.79
C ARG A 187 9.39 -12.46 -22.64
N ARG A 188 9.23 -11.37 -23.39
CA ARG A 188 10.02 -10.14 -23.25
C ARG A 188 9.09 -8.98 -22.90
N PRO A 189 8.67 -8.86 -21.63
CA PRO A 189 7.76 -7.79 -21.24
C PRO A 189 8.44 -6.42 -21.33
N LEU A 190 7.64 -5.39 -21.58
CA LEU A 190 8.06 -4.00 -21.49
C LEU A 190 7.54 -3.40 -20.19
N VAL A 191 8.42 -2.72 -19.45
CA VAL A 191 8.04 -1.88 -18.31
C VAL A 191 8.20 -0.42 -18.72
N LEU A 192 7.08 0.28 -18.80
CA LEU A 192 7.00 1.71 -19.03
C LEU A 192 6.84 2.44 -17.70
N SER A 193 7.93 3.04 -17.21
CA SER A 193 7.90 3.82 -15.97
C SER A 193 7.85 5.31 -16.27
N ALA A 194 7.14 6.06 -15.45
CA ALA A 194 7.11 7.52 -15.56
C ALA A 194 6.49 8.13 -14.30
N ASP A 195 6.71 9.41 -14.08
CA ASP A 195 5.93 10.15 -13.11
C ASP A 195 4.51 10.48 -13.64
N ARG A 196 3.67 11.10 -12.82
CA ARG A 196 2.28 11.40 -13.18
C ARG A 196 2.17 12.52 -14.21
N GLY A 197 1.38 12.36 -15.28
CA GLY A 197 1.23 13.43 -16.29
C GLY A 197 2.32 13.45 -17.36
N ARG A 198 3.01 12.31 -17.55
CA ARG A 198 3.98 12.06 -18.64
C ARG A 198 3.34 11.29 -19.81
N GLY A 199 2.04 11.04 -19.74
CA GLY A 199 1.27 10.45 -20.85
C GLY A 199 1.38 8.94 -21.03
N LYS A 200 1.59 8.16 -19.95
CA LYS A 200 1.63 6.68 -19.97
C LYS A 200 0.33 6.07 -20.54
N SER A 201 -0.82 6.34 -19.93
CA SER A 201 -2.11 5.82 -20.41
C SER A 201 -2.44 6.31 -21.82
N ALA A 202 -2.02 7.52 -22.18
CA ALA A 202 -2.18 8.06 -23.52
C ALA A 202 -1.39 7.25 -24.56
N VAL A 203 -0.12 6.94 -24.32
CA VAL A 203 0.68 6.15 -25.27
C VAL A 203 0.20 4.71 -25.37
N LEU A 204 -0.28 4.10 -24.28
CA LEU A 204 -0.93 2.79 -24.32
C LEU A 204 -2.19 2.79 -25.21
N GLY A 205 -3.00 3.85 -25.12
CA GLY A 205 -4.22 4.00 -25.93
C GLY A 205 -3.91 4.19 -27.40
N LEU A 206 -2.94 5.06 -27.71
CA LEU A 206 -2.47 5.29 -29.08
C LEU A 206 -1.84 4.04 -29.70
N ALA A 207 -1.05 3.28 -28.92
CA ALA A 207 -0.49 2.00 -29.37
C ALA A 207 -1.58 0.97 -29.67
N SER A 208 -2.60 0.89 -28.81
CA SER A 208 -3.74 -0.02 -28.99
C SER A 208 -4.51 0.32 -30.27
N ALA A 209 -4.79 1.60 -30.50
CA ALA A 209 -5.47 2.07 -31.71
C ALA A 209 -4.68 1.74 -32.99
N ASP A 210 -3.39 2.04 -33.03
CA ASP A 210 -2.54 1.74 -34.19
C ASP A 210 -2.50 0.22 -34.48
N LEU A 211 -2.31 -0.61 -33.46
CA LEU A 211 -2.32 -2.08 -33.61
C LEU A 211 -3.67 -2.61 -34.15
N LEU A 212 -4.80 -2.15 -33.59
CA LEU A 212 -6.14 -2.57 -34.01
C LEU A 212 -6.51 -2.06 -35.40
N SER A 213 -5.98 -0.90 -35.80
CA SER A 213 -6.16 -0.38 -37.17
C SER A 213 -5.50 -1.28 -38.22
N ARG A 214 -4.37 -1.93 -37.86
CA ARG A 214 -3.58 -2.79 -38.74
C ARG A 214 -4.08 -4.23 -38.75
N ASP A 215 -4.49 -4.75 -37.59
CA ASP A 215 -5.00 -6.11 -37.42
C ASP A 215 -6.36 -6.12 -36.70
N PRO A 216 -7.47 -6.30 -37.45
CA PRO A 216 -8.82 -6.35 -36.90
C PRO A 216 -9.11 -7.55 -35.99
N ALA A 217 -8.36 -8.64 -36.14
CA ALA A 217 -8.58 -9.87 -35.39
C ALA A 217 -7.86 -9.85 -34.03
N LEU A 218 -7.01 -8.85 -33.81
CA LEU A 218 -6.20 -8.72 -32.61
C LEU A 218 -7.08 -8.46 -31.38
N THR A 219 -6.84 -9.23 -30.32
CA THR A 219 -7.50 -9.00 -29.03
C THR A 219 -6.52 -8.41 -28.02
N ILE A 220 -6.73 -7.14 -27.66
CA ILE A 220 -5.96 -6.43 -26.65
C ILE A 220 -6.79 -6.35 -25.36
N THR A 221 -6.23 -6.83 -24.26
CA THR A 221 -6.84 -6.69 -22.94
C THR A 221 -6.06 -5.67 -22.12
N VAL A 222 -6.80 -4.76 -21.48
CA VAL A 222 -6.26 -3.79 -20.53
C VAL A 222 -6.71 -4.18 -19.13
N THR A 223 -5.79 -4.15 -18.17
CA THR A 223 -6.10 -4.31 -16.76
C THR A 223 -5.47 -3.18 -15.94
N ALA A 224 -6.16 -2.76 -14.89
CA ALA A 224 -5.77 -1.69 -13.99
C ALA A 224 -6.55 -1.85 -12.67
N PRO A 225 -6.16 -1.19 -11.57
CA PRO A 225 -6.84 -1.31 -10.28
C PRO A 225 -8.34 -1.04 -10.33
N SER A 226 -8.78 -0.15 -11.23
CA SER A 226 -10.19 0.14 -11.47
C SER A 226 -10.44 0.47 -12.95
N HIS A 227 -11.69 0.33 -13.39
CA HIS A 227 -12.09 0.76 -14.73
C HIS A 227 -11.93 2.28 -14.93
N ALA A 228 -12.07 3.09 -13.88
CA ALA A 228 -11.91 4.54 -13.97
C ALA A 228 -10.47 4.94 -14.35
N THR A 229 -9.48 4.14 -13.93
CA THR A 229 -8.04 4.39 -14.20
C THR A 229 -7.73 4.37 -15.69
N VAL A 230 -8.39 3.50 -16.47
CA VAL A 230 -8.13 3.32 -17.90
C VAL A 230 -8.93 4.28 -18.79
N ALA A 231 -9.76 5.15 -18.22
CA ALA A 231 -10.62 6.06 -18.99
C ALA A 231 -9.81 6.92 -19.98
N THR A 232 -8.61 7.38 -19.57
CA THR A 232 -7.73 8.17 -20.44
C THR A 232 -7.21 7.33 -21.62
N LEU A 233 -6.83 6.07 -21.37
CA LEU A 233 -6.37 5.14 -22.40
C LEU A 233 -7.46 4.91 -23.46
N PHE A 234 -8.68 4.60 -23.02
CA PHE A 234 -9.82 4.40 -23.92
C PHE A 234 -10.17 5.67 -24.70
N ALA A 235 -10.20 6.84 -24.05
CA ALA A 235 -10.47 8.10 -24.74
C ALA A 235 -9.44 8.39 -25.86
N HIS A 236 -8.16 8.10 -25.64
CA HIS A 236 -7.14 8.25 -26.69
C HIS A 236 -7.31 7.22 -27.82
N ALA A 237 -7.65 5.97 -27.48
CA ALA A 237 -7.90 4.93 -28.48
C ALA A 237 -9.14 5.24 -29.33
N GLU A 238 -10.24 5.67 -28.71
CA GLU A 238 -11.48 6.09 -29.37
C GLU A 238 -11.25 7.26 -30.32
N ARG A 239 -10.51 8.28 -29.87
CA ARG A 239 -10.18 9.44 -30.71
C ARG A 239 -9.31 9.05 -31.91
N ALA A 240 -8.34 8.14 -31.72
CA ALA A 240 -7.47 7.68 -32.80
C ALA A 240 -8.19 6.76 -33.80
N LEU A 241 -9.20 6.01 -33.35
CA LEU A 241 -10.04 5.13 -34.17
C LEU A 241 -11.37 5.80 -34.59
N ALA A 242 -11.48 7.12 -34.55
CA ALA A 242 -12.73 7.83 -34.84
C ALA A 242 -13.30 7.49 -36.24
N GLU A 243 -12.43 7.25 -37.22
CA GLU A 243 -12.80 6.85 -38.59
C GLU A 243 -13.07 5.34 -38.73
N MET A 244 -12.76 4.53 -37.71
CA MET A 244 -12.92 3.07 -37.69
C MET A 244 -13.41 2.56 -36.32
N PRO A 245 -14.58 3.03 -35.83
CA PRO A 245 -15.04 2.76 -34.47
C PRO A 245 -15.28 1.27 -34.19
N GLU A 246 -15.56 0.46 -35.22
CA GLU A 246 -15.72 -0.99 -35.08
C GLU A 246 -14.46 -1.71 -34.58
N ARG A 247 -13.28 -1.10 -34.80
CA ARG A 247 -11.99 -1.64 -34.34
C ARG A 247 -11.84 -1.61 -32.82
N LEU A 248 -12.57 -0.72 -32.14
CA LEU A 248 -12.54 -0.63 -30.67
C LEU A 248 -13.03 -1.91 -29.99
N ALA A 249 -13.82 -2.75 -30.68
CA ALA A 249 -14.27 -4.03 -30.15
C ALA A 249 -13.12 -4.99 -29.79
N GLY A 250 -11.93 -4.82 -30.38
CA GLY A 250 -10.73 -5.58 -30.04
C GLY A 250 -10.02 -5.11 -28.77
N LEU A 251 -10.45 -3.99 -28.16
CA LEU A 251 -9.91 -3.45 -26.90
C LEU A 251 -10.91 -3.65 -25.76
N SER A 252 -10.53 -4.36 -24.71
CA SER A 252 -11.42 -4.59 -23.56
C SER A 252 -10.72 -4.42 -22.21
N TYR A 253 -11.47 -3.89 -21.23
CA TYR A 253 -11.02 -3.85 -19.84
C TYR A 253 -11.41 -5.12 -19.10
N VAL A 254 -10.48 -5.67 -18.32
CA VAL A 254 -10.71 -6.81 -17.44
C VAL A 254 -10.06 -6.55 -16.09
N SER A 255 -10.79 -6.82 -15.00
CA SER A 255 -10.28 -6.64 -13.63
C SER A 255 -9.06 -7.54 -13.36
N PRO A 256 -8.07 -7.08 -12.55
CA PRO A 256 -6.84 -7.82 -12.28
C PRO A 256 -7.05 -9.28 -11.84
N ASP A 257 -8.01 -9.54 -10.95
CA ASP A 257 -8.29 -10.89 -10.44
C ASP A 257 -8.68 -11.88 -11.54
N ARG A 258 -9.48 -11.44 -12.50
CA ARG A 258 -9.97 -12.28 -13.61
C ARG A 258 -8.86 -12.60 -14.61
N VAL A 259 -8.00 -11.61 -14.90
CA VAL A 259 -6.82 -11.82 -15.75
C VAL A 259 -5.86 -12.81 -15.09
N ALA A 260 -5.62 -12.68 -13.79
CA ALA A 260 -4.75 -13.58 -13.02
C ALA A 260 -5.32 -15.01 -12.93
N GLN A 261 -6.65 -15.17 -12.83
CA GLN A 261 -7.32 -16.48 -12.87
C GLN A 261 -7.26 -17.13 -14.26
N GLY A 262 -7.07 -16.32 -15.30
CA GLY A 262 -6.97 -16.75 -16.69
C GLY A 262 -8.30 -16.94 -17.38
N ASP A 263 -9.31 -16.16 -16.99
CA ASP A 263 -10.59 -16.07 -17.67
C ASP A 263 -10.47 -15.55 -19.10
N VAL A 264 -9.35 -14.88 -19.41
CA VAL A 264 -9.13 -14.18 -20.68
C VAL A 264 -7.76 -14.54 -21.23
N LEU A 265 -7.71 -14.79 -22.54
CA LEU A 265 -6.48 -14.93 -23.31
C LEU A 265 -6.45 -13.79 -24.31
N ALA A 266 -5.49 -12.88 -24.15
CA ALA A 266 -5.27 -11.76 -25.05
C ALA A 266 -4.00 -11.97 -25.87
N ASP A 267 -3.98 -11.43 -27.08
CA ASP A 267 -2.76 -11.38 -27.89
C ASP A 267 -1.73 -10.42 -27.30
N LEU A 268 -2.21 -9.35 -26.65
CA LEU A 268 -1.42 -8.38 -25.90
C LEU A 268 -2.16 -8.00 -24.62
N LEU A 269 -1.48 -8.13 -23.47
CA LEU A 269 -1.97 -7.65 -22.18
C LEU A 269 -1.28 -6.34 -21.81
N LEU A 270 -2.07 -5.29 -21.58
CA LEU A 270 -1.61 -4.00 -21.08
C LEU A 270 -2.02 -3.87 -19.61
N VAL A 271 -1.05 -3.66 -18.73
CA VAL A 271 -1.27 -3.47 -17.29
C VAL A 271 -0.99 -2.01 -16.96
N ASP A 272 -2.01 -1.19 -16.77
CA ASP A 272 -1.87 0.22 -16.40
C ASP A 272 -1.90 0.40 -14.87
N GLU A 273 -1.14 1.37 -14.36
CA GLU A 273 -0.86 1.57 -12.94
C GLU A 273 -0.48 0.26 -12.21
N ALA A 274 0.46 -0.50 -12.80
CA ALA A 274 0.88 -1.82 -12.31
C ALA A 274 1.35 -1.80 -10.85
N ALA A 275 1.96 -0.71 -10.39
CA ALA A 275 2.37 -0.55 -9.00
C ALA A 275 1.21 -0.61 -7.98
N ALA A 276 -0.01 -0.30 -8.39
CA ALA A 276 -1.20 -0.36 -7.54
C ALA A 276 -1.90 -1.74 -7.58
N ILE A 277 -1.38 -2.71 -8.34
CA ILE A 277 -1.89 -4.09 -8.40
C ILE A 277 -1.02 -4.99 -7.50
N PRO A 278 -1.62 -5.88 -6.68
CA PRO A 278 -0.88 -6.81 -5.86
C PRO A 278 0.13 -7.66 -6.66
N THR A 279 1.37 -7.76 -6.17
CA THR A 279 2.45 -8.54 -6.82
C THR A 279 2.05 -9.98 -7.17
N PRO A 280 1.34 -10.75 -6.32
CA PRO A 280 0.92 -12.11 -6.69
C PRO A 280 0.01 -12.17 -7.92
N LEU A 281 -0.82 -11.14 -8.16
CA LEU A 281 -1.65 -11.07 -9.36
C LEU A 281 -0.79 -10.78 -10.59
N LEU A 282 0.16 -9.86 -10.47
CA LEU A 282 1.11 -9.54 -11.55
C LEU A 282 1.96 -10.75 -11.95
N GLU A 283 2.43 -11.53 -10.97
CA GLU A 283 3.14 -12.80 -11.20
C GLU A 283 2.27 -13.81 -11.96
N ALA A 284 1.02 -13.97 -11.54
CA ALA A 284 0.08 -14.85 -12.23
C ALA A 284 -0.19 -14.39 -13.67
N MET A 285 -0.33 -13.07 -13.89
CA MET A 285 -0.47 -12.51 -15.24
C MET A 285 0.76 -12.78 -16.10
N LEU A 286 1.96 -12.53 -15.57
CA LEU A 286 3.25 -12.74 -16.24
C LEU A 286 3.46 -14.22 -16.62
N ALA A 287 3.08 -15.15 -15.73
CA ALA A 287 3.20 -16.58 -16.00
C ALA A 287 2.29 -17.06 -17.14
N ARG A 288 1.11 -16.44 -17.29
CA ARG A 288 0.07 -16.85 -18.25
C ARG A 288 0.17 -16.14 -19.60
N HIS A 289 0.61 -14.88 -19.61
CA HIS A 289 0.65 -14.06 -20.82
C HIS A 289 2.07 -13.90 -21.31
N SER A 290 2.33 -14.30 -22.56
CA SER A 290 3.66 -14.20 -23.15
C SER A 290 4.01 -12.82 -23.72
N ARG A 291 3.02 -11.93 -23.84
CA ARG A 291 3.13 -10.60 -24.45
C ARG A 291 2.42 -9.62 -23.53
N ILE A 292 3.20 -8.89 -22.74
CA ILE A 292 2.67 -8.08 -21.65
C ILE A 292 3.47 -6.77 -21.53
N VAL A 293 2.76 -5.67 -21.31
CA VAL A 293 3.33 -4.35 -21.04
C VAL A 293 2.84 -3.91 -19.67
N PHE A 294 3.77 -3.49 -18.80
CA PHE A 294 3.46 -2.89 -17.52
C PHE A 294 3.72 -1.39 -17.59
N ALA A 295 2.71 -0.57 -17.35
CA ALA A 295 2.87 0.86 -17.13
C ALA A 295 2.74 1.18 -15.64
N THR A 296 3.69 1.94 -15.08
CA THR A 296 3.73 2.22 -13.65
C THR A 296 4.11 3.67 -13.35
N THR A 297 3.50 4.24 -12.30
CA THR A 297 3.87 5.57 -11.80
C THR A 297 4.99 5.47 -10.78
N GLU A 298 6.13 6.13 -10.99
CA GLU A 298 7.28 6.12 -10.06
C GLU A 298 7.07 7.07 -8.86
N HIS A 299 6.90 8.36 -9.15
CA HIS A 299 6.62 9.38 -8.15
C HIS A 299 5.19 9.90 -8.32
N GLY A 300 4.37 9.70 -7.30
CA GLY A 300 2.98 10.16 -7.29
C GLY A 300 2.39 10.16 -5.89
N TYR A 301 1.36 10.98 -5.68
CA TYR A 301 0.65 11.08 -4.39
C TYR A 301 -0.06 9.76 -4.00
N GLU A 302 -0.19 8.82 -4.93
CA GLU A 302 -0.80 7.50 -4.71
C GLU A 302 0.15 6.54 -3.97
N GLY A 303 1.46 6.84 -3.95
CA GLY A 303 2.41 6.20 -3.04
C GLY A 303 2.89 4.80 -3.41
N THR A 304 2.62 4.32 -4.62
CA THR A 304 2.75 2.91 -5.01
C THR A 304 4.03 2.56 -5.80
N GLY A 305 4.68 3.54 -6.43
CA GLY A 305 5.69 3.31 -7.47
C GLY A 305 6.95 2.55 -7.07
N ARG A 306 7.63 2.98 -6.00
CA ARG A 306 9.00 2.50 -5.74
C ARG A 306 9.08 1.11 -5.12
N GLY A 307 8.08 0.72 -4.32
CA GLY A 307 7.97 -0.65 -3.79
C GLY A 307 7.80 -1.71 -4.89
N PHE A 308 7.06 -1.36 -5.96
CA PHE A 308 6.95 -2.17 -7.17
C PHE A 308 8.31 -2.31 -7.86
N HIS A 309 9.06 -1.20 -8.05
CA HIS A 309 10.36 -1.21 -8.73
C HIS A 309 11.36 -2.20 -8.11
N LEU A 310 11.39 -2.34 -6.78
CA LEU A 310 12.37 -3.20 -6.12
C LEU A 310 12.01 -4.68 -6.09
N ARG A 311 10.72 -5.02 -5.91
CA ARG A 311 10.29 -6.42 -5.77
C ARG A 311 9.95 -7.05 -7.11
N PHE A 312 9.22 -6.32 -7.95
CA PHE A 312 8.74 -6.88 -9.21
C PHE A 312 9.83 -6.96 -10.27
N LYS A 313 10.80 -6.03 -10.30
CA LYS A 313 11.97 -6.16 -11.20
C LYS A 313 12.77 -7.42 -10.93
N ARG A 314 12.97 -7.80 -9.66
CA ARG A 314 13.63 -9.07 -9.32
C ARG A 314 12.89 -10.27 -9.89
N ILE A 315 11.56 -10.25 -9.85
CA ILE A 315 10.73 -11.29 -10.46
C ILE A 315 10.90 -11.29 -11.99
N LEU A 316 10.93 -10.11 -12.62
CA LEU A 316 11.18 -9.99 -14.05
C LEU A 316 12.59 -10.49 -14.43
N ASP A 317 13.61 -10.18 -13.65
CA ASP A 317 14.99 -10.65 -13.83
C ASP A 317 15.07 -12.18 -13.72
N GLU A 318 14.32 -12.78 -12.79
CA GLU A 318 14.29 -14.23 -12.56
C GLU A 318 13.45 -14.99 -13.61
N GLN A 319 12.29 -14.46 -14.00
CA GLN A 319 11.34 -15.17 -14.86
C GLN A 319 11.43 -14.81 -16.34
N THR A 320 11.85 -13.58 -16.66
CA THR A 320 11.90 -13.00 -18.01
C THR A 320 13.12 -12.08 -18.19
N PRO A 321 14.36 -12.61 -18.15
CA PRO A 321 15.59 -11.80 -18.05
C PRO A 321 15.84 -10.83 -19.22
N ASP A 322 15.18 -11.01 -20.36
CA ASP A 322 15.25 -10.13 -21.53
C ASP A 322 14.14 -9.06 -21.54
N TRP A 323 13.60 -8.70 -20.37
CA TRP A 323 12.62 -7.63 -20.26
C TRP A 323 13.25 -6.26 -20.59
N GLN A 324 12.43 -5.31 -21.04
CA GLN A 324 12.89 -3.97 -21.42
C GLN A 324 12.29 -2.92 -20.50
N GLU A 325 13.09 -1.91 -20.14
CA GLU A 325 12.61 -0.73 -19.42
C GLU A 325 12.65 0.50 -20.33
N LEU A 326 11.58 1.28 -20.31
CA LEU A 326 11.54 2.62 -20.89
C LEU A 326 10.97 3.60 -19.88
N HIS A 327 11.66 4.73 -19.74
CA HIS A 327 11.26 5.78 -18.81
C HIS A 327 10.78 7.02 -19.58
N LEU A 328 9.58 7.52 -19.27
CA LEU A 328 9.08 8.79 -19.80
C LEU A 328 9.40 9.92 -18.82
N VAL A 329 10.15 10.90 -19.28
CA VAL A 329 10.62 12.04 -18.47
C VAL A 329 9.80 13.28 -18.78
N GLU A 330 9.55 13.56 -20.07
CA GLU A 330 8.92 14.80 -20.52
C GLU A 330 7.45 14.90 -20.03
N PRO A 331 7.10 15.93 -19.21
CA PRO A 331 5.70 16.21 -18.89
C PRO A 331 4.95 16.68 -20.15
N ILE A 332 3.69 16.28 -20.29
CA ILE A 332 2.90 16.64 -21.49
C ILE A 332 2.05 17.90 -21.30
N ARG A 333 1.90 18.37 -20.06
CA ARG A 333 1.03 19.50 -19.68
C ARG A 333 1.78 20.79 -19.35
N TRP A 334 3.07 20.69 -19.08
CA TRP A 334 3.99 21.77 -18.73
C TRP A 334 5.41 21.42 -19.20
N SER A 335 6.31 22.39 -19.15
CA SER A 335 7.70 22.24 -19.55
C SER A 335 8.55 21.60 -18.45
N LEU A 336 9.71 21.05 -18.83
CA LEU A 336 10.71 20.57 -17.87
C LEU A 336 11.32 21.67 -17.00
N SER A 337 11.16 22.95 -17.39
CA SER A 337 11.62 24.11 -16.60
C SER A 337 10.59 24.59 -15.58
N ASP A 338 9.41 23.97 -15.51
CA ASP A 338 8.35 24.35 -14.57
C ASP A 338 8.85 24.37 -13.10
N PRO A 339 8.81 25.53 -12.41
CA PRO A 339 9.28 25.60 -11.02
C PRO A 339 8.27 25.03 -10.02
N LEU A 340 6.99 24.92 -10.40
CA LEU A 340 5.95 24.45 -9.49
C LEU A 340 6.07 22.96 -9.19
N GLU A 341 6.36 22.12 -10.18
CA GLU A 341 6.50 20.66 -9.98
C GLU A 341 7.57 20.28 -8.94
N PRO A 342 8.82 20.78 -9.02
CA PRO A 342 9.83 20.54 -8.00
C PRO A 342 9.41 21.00 -6.60
N LEU A 343 8.70 22.12 -6.49
CA LEU A 343 8.15 22.59 -5.21
C LEU A 343 7.14 21.57 -4.65
N ILE A 344 6.15 21.14 -5.45
CA ILE A 344 5.16 20.14 -5.01
C ILE A 344 5.84 18.85 -4.56
N PHE A 345 6.87 18.40 -5.27
CA PHE A 345 7.64 17.21 -4.91
C PHE A 345 8.32 17.37 -3.55
N ARG A 346 8.94 18.52 -3.28
CA ARG A 346 9.54 18.84 -1.98
C ARG A 346 8.51 18.95 -0.86
N LEU A 347 7.40 19.67 -1.08
CA LEU A 347 6.35 19.87 -0.08
C LEU A 347 5.76 18.53 0.37
N LEU A 348 5.55 17.61 -0.55
CA LEU A 348 4.89 16.32 -0.30
C LEU A 348 5.86 15.13 -0.13
N GLY A 349 7.17 15.36 -0.18
CA GLY A 349 8.19 14.32 -0.04
C GLY A 349 8.18 13.27 -1.17
N LEU A 350 7.68 13.63 -2.36
CA LEU A 350 7.52 12.68 -3.48
C LEU A 350 8.87 12.24 -4.06
N ASN A 351 9.90 13.07 -3.93
CA ASN A 351 11.28 12.81 -4.33
C ASN A 351 12.18 12.39 -3.16
N ALA A 352 11.63 12.06 -1.99
CA ALA A 352 12.43 11.58 -0.86
C ALA A 352 13.18 10.31 -1.27
N ASP A 353 14.49 10.27 -1.11
CA ASP A 353 15.32 9.15 -1.53
C ASP A 353 16.41 8.85 -0.51
N ILE A 354 16.92 7.62 -0.56
CA ILE A 354 17.97 7.14 0.32
C ILE A 354 19.00 6.33 -0.46
N SER A 355 20.26 6.74 -0.37
CA SER A 355 21.37 5.99 -0.93
C SER A 355 21.68 4.75 -0.09
N ALA A 356 22.25 3.73 -0.73
CA ALA A 356 22.64 2.51 -0.03
C ALA A 356 23.71 2.82 1.04
N PRO A 357 23.44 2.53 2.32
CA PRO A 357 24.39 2.73 3.40
C PRO A 357 25.50 1.67 3.36
N HIS A 358 26.61 1.96 4.02
CA HIS A 358 27.69 1.01 4.20
C HIS A 358 27.28 -0.13 5.15
N PRO A 359 27.94 -1.30 5.06
CA PRO A 359 27.74 -2.37 6.02
C PRO A 359 27.91 -1.88 7.47
N PRO A 360 27.03 -2.32 8.39
CA PRO A 360 27.05 -1.89 9.78
C PRO A 360 28.32 -2.39 10.48
N THR A 361 28.98 -1.49 11.22
CA THR A 361 30.08 -1.77 12.14
C THR A 361 29.64 -1.58 13.59
N SER A 362 28.95 -0.46 13.87
CA SER A 362 28.50 -0.08 15.21
C SER A 362 27.19 0.71 15.13
N PRO A 363 26.07 0.05 14.82
CA PRO A 363 24.77 0.72 14.73
C PRO A 363 24.35 1.28 16.09
N THR A 364 23.82 2.50 16.06
CA THR A 364 23.25 3.20 17.22
C THR A 364 21.74 3.32 17.07
N TRP A 365 21.04 3.48 18.19
CA TRP A 365 19.59 3.67 18.22
C TRP A 365 19.27 4.95 18.96
N ARG A 366 18.33 5.74 18.42
CA ARG A 366 17.75 6.89 19.10
C ARG A 366 16.28 7.08 18.75
N LEU A 367 15.55 7.70 19.67
CA LEU A 367 14.21 8.24 19.42
C LEU A 367 14.36 9.68 18.90
N VAL A 368 13.72 10.00 17.78
CA VAL A 368 13.74 11.36 17.20
C VAL A 368 12.38 12.04 17.41
N GLY A 369 12.41 13.31 17.78
CA GLY A 369 11.20 14.12 17.89
C GLY A 369 10.69 14.59 16.53
N GLN A 370 9.38 14.72 16.37
CA GLN A 370 8.77 15.21 15.12
C GLN A 370 9.24 16.62 14.76
N ASP A 371 9.41 17.47 15.76
CA ASP A 371 9.93 18.82 15.62
C ASP A 371 11.39 18.88 15.14
N GLU A 372 12.21 17.92 15.56
CA GLU A 372 13.58 17.77 15.04
C GLU A 372 13.53 17.35 13.57
N LEU A 373 12.72 16.33 13.27
CA LEU A 373 12.57 15.78 11.94
C LEU A 373 11.98 16.80 10.94
N ALA A 374 11.04 17.65 11.37
CA ALA A 374 10.44 18.68 10.53
C ALA A 374 11.42 19.81 10.14
N ARG A 375 12.43 20.06 10.97
CA ARG A 375 13.45 21.09 10.75
C ARG A 375 14.62 20.60 9.88
N ASP A 376 14.93 19.31 9.92
CA ASP A 376 16.00 18.70 9.12
C ASP A 376 15.43 17.97 7.89
N ASP A 377 15.35 18.69 6.76
CA ASP A 377 14.90 18.10 5.49
C ASP A 377 15.78 16.95 5.00
N ALA A 378 17.08 16.95 5.31
CA ALA A 378 17.98 15.89 4.86
C ALA A 378 17.71 14.59 5.65
N LEU A 379 17.50 14.70 6.96
CA LEU A 379 17.06 13.56 7.77
C LEU A 379 15.66 13.09 7.36
N LEU A 380 14.71 14.01 7.18
CA LEU A 380 13.35 13.69 6.76
C LEU A 380 13.31 12.98 5.41
N ASN A 381 14.07 13.45 4.42
CA ASN A 381 14.16 12.81 3.11
C ASN A 381 14.70 11.38 3.21
N ARG A 382 15.70 11.13 4.07
CA ARG A 382 16.22 9.76 4.27
C ARG A 382 15.23 8.86 5.01
N VAL A 383 14.58 9.38 6.05
CA VAL A 383 13.56 8.65 6.83
C VAL A 383 12.37 8.30 5.95
N PHE A 384 11.77 9.30 5.30
CA PHE A 384 10.62 9.11 4.43
C PHE A 384 10.99 8.31 3.18
N GLY A 385 12.15 8.54 2.59
CA GLY A 385 12.69 7.75 1.48
C GLY A 385 12.82 6.27 1.82
N LEU A 386 13.34 5.93 3.01
CA LEU A 386 13.41 4.54 3.47
C LEU A 386 12.02 3.92 3.71
N LEU A 387 11.06 4.69 4.23
CA LEU A 387 9.68 4.24 4.41
C LEU A 387 8.97 3.96 3.08
N VAL A 388 9.15 4.84 2.09
CA VAL A 388 8.67 4.67 0.70
C VAL A 388 9.30 3.44 0.06
N LEU A 389 10.59 3.22 0.31
CA LEU A 389 11.35 2.13 -0.29
C LEU A 389 10.95 0.75 0.28
N ALA A 390 10.58 0.68 1.56
CA ALA A 390 10.21 -0.57 2.23
C ALA A 390 8.74 -0.97 2.08
N HIS A 391 7.84 -0.02 1.84
CA HIS A 391 6.38 -0.25 1.81
C HIS A 391 5.75 0.04 0.44
N TYR A 392 4.80 -0.81 0.05
CA TYR A 392 4.13 -0.72 -1.25
C TYR A 392 3.16 0.47 -1.38
N GLN A 393 2.83 1.15 -0.28
CA GLN A 393 1.93 2.30 -0.29
C GLN A 393 2.37 3.31 0.76
N THR A 394 2.91 4.44 0.32
CA THR A 394 3.25 5.58 1.19
C THR A 394 2.75 6.86 0.56
N SER A 395 1.73 7.49 1.15
CA SER A 395 1.12 8.70 0.61
C SER A 395 1.65 9.97 1.27
N PRO A 396 1.45 11.16 0.66
CA PRO A 396 1.71 12.43 1.32
C PRO A 396 1.00 12.62 2.67
N SER A 397 -0.17 12.01 2.88
CA SER A 397 -0.81 11.98 4.21
C SER A 397 0.02 11.24 5.27
N ASP A 398 0.78 10.22 4.88
CA ASP A 398 1.71 9.54 5.81
C ASP A 398 2.84 10.48 6.25
N LEU A 399 3.30 11.38 5.36
CA LEU A 399 4.27 12.42 5.71
C LEU A 399 3.71 13.40 6.74
N ARG A 400 2.44 13.81 6.59
CA ARG A 400 1.79 14.65 7.59
C ARG A 400 1.66 13.93 8.93
N TYR A 401 1.23 12.67 8.94
CA TYR A 401 1.14 11.89 10.16
C TYR A 401 2.52 11.66 10.81
N LEU A 402 3.58 11.49 10.01
CA LEU A 402 4.95 11.38 10.50
C LEU A 402 5.39 12.63 11.28
N LEU A 403 5.01 13.83 10.82
CA LEU A 403 5.44 15.10 11.40
C LEU A 403 4.48 15.70 12.43
N GLU A 404 3.23 15.24 12.50
CA GLU A 404 2.20 15.83 13.37
C GLU A 404 1.39 14.80 14.19
N GLY A 405 1.62 13.49 14.03
CA GLY A 405 0.89 12.45 14.75
C GLY A 405 1.26 12.39 16.24
N PRO A 406 0.35 12.69 17.19
CA PRO A 406 0.70 12.88 18.61
C PRO A 406 1.10 11.59 19.33
N ASP A 407 0.61 10.45 18.85
CA ASP A 407 0.86 9.14 19.43
C ASP A 407 1.90 8.34 18.64
N LEU A 408 2.71 9.01 17.82
CA LEU A 408 3.72 8.39 16.99
C LEU A 408 5.14 8.59 17.55
N ASP A 409 5.81 7.49 17.84
CA ASP A 409 7.22 7.45 18.18
C ASP A 409 8.04 7.01 16.96
N ILE A 410 9.14 7.75 16.69
CA ILE A 410 10.00 7.55 15.52
C ILE A 410 11.37 7.08 16.00
N HIS A 411 11.68 5.81 15.76
CA HIS A 411 12.95 5.21 16.17
C HIS A 411 13.89 5.08 14.99
N LEU A 412 15.09 5.64 15.11
CA LEU A 412 16.11 5.57 14.09
C LEU A 412 17.21 4.60 14.50
N MET A 413 17.70 3.83 13.53
CA MET A 413 18.92 3.06 13.62
C MET A 413 19.93 3.64 12.65
N GLU A 414 21.01 4.21 13.18
CA GLU A 414 21.96 5.02 12.43
C GLU A 414 23.41 4.58 12.69
N GLN A 415 24.27 4.87 11.71
CA GLN A 415 25.71 4.78 11.87
C GLN A 415 26.33 6.07 11.34
N GLY A 416 26.85 6.89 12.25
CA GLY A 416 27.27 8.25 11.92
C GLY A 416 26.08 9.05 11.37
N GLN A 417 26.18 9.52 10.12
CA GLN A 417 25.08 10.19 9.43
C GLN A 417 24.22 9.24 8.59
N GLU A 418 24.58 7.97 8.44
CA GLU A 418 23.83 7.04 7.58
C GLU A 418 22.65 6.42 8.31
N LEU A 419 21.47 6.46 7.66
CA LEU A 419 20.27 5.79 8.16
C LEU A 419 20.26 4.34 7.69
N LEU A 420 20.32 3.41 8.65
CA LEU A 420 20.30 1.98 8.39
C LEU A 420 18.88 1.40 8.48
N GLY A 421 18.07 1.96 9.38
CA GLY A 421 16.72 1.49 9.64
C GLY A 421 15.85 2.52 10.37
N VAL A 422 14.53 2.40 10.22
CA VAL A 422 13.53 3.19 10.92
C VAL A 422 12.40 2.29 11.41
N ALA A 423 11.88 2.57 12.61
CA ALA A 423 10.63 1.99 13.10
C ALA A 423 9.68 3.10 13.54
N LEU A 424 8.43 3.00 13.07
CA LEU A 424 7.31 3.85 13.47
C LEU A 424 6.43 3.07 14.43
N VAL A 425 6.24 3.59 15.64
CA VAL A 425 5.46 2.93 16.69
C VAL A 425 4.32 3.84 17.13
N ALA A 426 3.09 3.36 17.01
CA ALA A 426 1.92 4.04 17.55
C ALA A 426 1.65 3.60 18.98
N ARG A 427 1.48 4.57 19.88
CA ARG A 427 0.95 4.35 21.23
C ARG A 427 -0.56 4.18 21.13
N GLU A 428 -1.09 3.11 21.70
CA GLU A 428 -2.51 2.78 21.68
C GLU A 428 -2.98 2.28 23.05
N GLY A 429 -4.30 2.23 23.26
CA GLY A 429 -4.88 1.65 24.47
C GLY A 429 -5.50 2.67 25.41
N ASN A 430 -5.72 2.26 26.66
CA ASN A 430 -6.37 3.05 27.70
C ASN A 430 -7.72 3.63 27.23
N ILE A 431 -8.50 2.82 26.51
CA ILE A 431 -9.80 3.21 25.97
C ILE A 431 -10.78 3.36 27.14
N PRO A 432 -11.54 4.47 27.24
CA PRO A 432 -12.52 4.66 28.31
C PRO A 432 -13.51 3.48 28.40
N PRO A 433 -13.88 3.03 29.61
CA PRO A 433 -14.69 1.82 29.79
C PRO A 433 -16.00 1.80 28.99
N ASP A 434 -16.71 2.91 28.93
CA ASP A 434 -17.97 3.03 28.17
C ASP A 434 -17.75 2.85 26.66
N LEU A 435 -16.65 3.42 26.14
CA LEU A 435 -16.28 3.28 24.74
C LEU A 435 -15.79 1.86 24.45
N ALA A 436 -14.97 1.27 25.33
CA ALA A 436 -14.51 -0.12 25.20
C ALA A 436 -15.69 -1.10 25.16
N HIS A 437 -16.69 -0.92 26.03
CA HIS A 437 -17.91 -1.72 26.02
C HIS A 437 -18.73 -1.51 24.74
N ALA A 438 -18.86 -0.28 24.25
CA ALA A 438 -19.55 0.00 23.00
C ALA A 438 -18.87 -0.62 21.77
N ILE A 439 -17.53 -0.68 21.75
CA ILE A 439 -16.74 -1.33 20.69
C ILE A 439 -16.89 -2.85 20.78
N TRP A 440 -16.77 -3.42 21.98
CA TRP A 440 -17.00 -4.84 22.23
C TRP A 440 -18.41 -5.28 21.81
N ALA A 441 -19.42 -4.45 22.06
CA ALA A 441 -20.79 -4.69 21.65
C ALA A 441 -21.05 -4.43 20.15
N GLY A 442 -20.04 -4.02 19.37
CA GLY A 442 -20.16 -3.72 17.94
C GLY A 442 -20.97 -2.45 17.61
N ARG A 443 -21.21 -1.57 18.59
CA ARG A 443 -22.03 -0.35 18.44
C ARG A 443 -21.23 0.86 17.96
N ARG A 444 -19.93 0.87 18.22
CA ARG A 444 -19.01 1.95 17.83
C ARG A 444 -17.74 1.38 17.20
N ARG A 445 -17.15 2.14 16.28
CA ARG A 445 -15.85 1.85 15.65
C ARG A 445 -15.08 3.16 15.47
N PRO A 446 -14.49 3.72 16.54
CA PRO A 446 -13.72 4.96 16.47
C PRO A 446 -12.43 4.79 15.66
N ARG A 447 -11.79 5.91 15.31
CA ARG A 447 -10.48 5.92 14.65
C ARG A 447 -9.37 5.60 15.65
N GLY A 448 -8.18 5.25 15.14
CA GLY A 448 -7.00 4.94 15.96
C GLY A 448 -7.10 3.59 16.70
N HIS A 449 -6.20 3.37 17.66
CA HIS A 449 -6.19 2.24 18.60
C HIS A 449 -6.47 0.85 17.96
N LEU A 450 -5.78 0.52 16.87
CA LEU A 450 -6.08 -0.66 16.06
C LEU A 450 -6.01 -1.97 16.85
N LEU A 451 -4.98 -2.16 17.69
CA LEU A 451 -4.79 -3.40 18.44
C LEU A 451 -5.91 -3.64 19.47
N PRO A 452 -6.16 -2.75 20.45
CA PRO A 452 -7.20 -2.95 21.46
C PRO A 452 -8.59 -3.02 20.83
N GLN A 453 -8.91 -2.16 19.86
CA GLN A 453 -10.21 -2.20 19.18
C GLN A 453 -10.44 -3.52 18.44
N SER A 454 -9.41 -4.04 17.78
CA SER A 454 -9.50 -5.33 17.10
C SER A 454 -9.74 -6.48 18.09
N LEU A 455 -9.11 -6.44 19.27
CA LEU A 455 -9.30 -7.46 20.31
C LEU A 455 -10.69 -7.35 20.95
N LEU A 456 -11.17 -6.13 21.21
CA LEU A 456 -12.52 -5.88 21.72
C LEU A 456 -13.59 -6.38 20.75
N ALA A 457 -13.57 -5.90 19.51
CA ALA A 457 -14.64 -6.13 18.53
C ALA A 457 -14.63 -7.54 17.91
N HIS A 458 -13.45 -8.14 17.74
CA HIS A 458 -13.34 -9.43 17.02
C HIS A 458 -12.98 -10.61 17.90
N ALA A 459 -12.17 -10.41 18.94
CA ALA A 459 -11.78 -11.49 19.85
C ALA A 459 -12.65 -11.55 21.11
N GLY A 460 -13.35 -10.46 21.44
CA GLY A 460 -14.31 -10.38 22.55
C GLY A 460 -13.67 -10.14 23.91
N PHE A 461 -12.40 -9.72 23.97
CA PHE A 461 -11.68 -9.51 25.23
C PHE A 461 -11.91 -8.09 25.76
N VAL A 462 -12.79 -7.96 26.75
CA VAL A 462 -13.13 -6.65 27.35
C VAL A 462 -11.92 -5.97 27.99
N THR A 463 -11.03 -6.76 28.64
CA THR A 463 -9.82 -6.22 29.29
C THR A 463 -8.84 -5.60 28.30
N ALA A 464 -8.92 -5.91 27.00
CA ALA A 464 -8.04 -5.32 25.99
C ALA A 464 -8.20 -3.79 25.86
N GLY A 465 -9.35 -3.23 26.24
CA GLY A 465 -9.53 -1.78 26.22
C GLY A 465 -8.70 -1.04 27.28
N GLU A 466 -8.45 -1.68 28.43
CA GLU A 466 -7.76 -1.11 29.59
C GLU A 466 -6.24 -1.09 29.43
N ARG A 467 -5.71 -1.90 28.52
CA ARG A 467 -4.27 -2.10 28.36
C ARG A 467 -3.66 -1.01 27.50
N SER A 468 -2.38 -0.79 27.69
CA SER A 468 -1.50 0.06 26.88
C SER A 468 -0.71 -0.77 25.87
N TYR A 469 -0.53 -0.23 24.67
CA TYR A 469 0.08 -0.91 23.55
C TYR A 469 1.09 -0.02 22.84
N ALA A 470 2.21 -0.61 22.45
CA ALA A 470 3.14 -0.07 21.48
C ALA A 470 2.98 -0.86 20.18
N ARG A 471 2.24 -0.32 19.20
CA ARG A 471 2.04 -0.96 17.90
C ARG A 471 3.15 -0.54 16.95
N VAL A 472 4.03 -1.46 16.59
CA VAL A 472 4.98 -1.26 15.49
C VAL A 472 4.18 -1.20 14.19
N MET A 473 3.98 0.02 13.67
CA MET A 473 3.24 0.30 12.44
C MET A 473 4.07 -0.04 11.21
N ARG A 474 5.34 0.37 11.23
CA ARG A 474 6.32 0.14 10.17
C ARG A 474 7.66 -0.13 10.80
N ILE A 475 8.39 -1.08 10.23
CA ILE A 475 9.80 -1.32 10.54
C ILE A 475 10.50 -1.58 9.21
N ALA A 476 11.44 -0.70 8.87
CA ALA A 476 12.13 -0.70 7.60
C ALA A 476 13.63 -0.73 7.84
N ILE A 477 14.30 -1.69 7.20
CA ILE A 477 15.76 -1.77 7.12
C ILE A 477 16.11 -1.59 5.65
N HIS A 478 17.16 -0.82 5.36
CA HIS A 478 17.60 -0.62 3.99
C HIS A 478 17.84 -1.98 3.29
N PRO A 479 17.34 -2.23 2.06
CA PRO A 479 17.42 -3.55 1.41
C PRO A 479 18.82 -4.11 1.24
N ALA A 480 19.81 -3.26 1.01
CA ALA A 480 21.22 -3.67 0.93
C ALA A 480 21.74 -4.31 2.24
N LEU A 481 21.05 -4.11 3.37
CA LEU A 481 21.42 -4.60 4.69
C LEU A 481 20.48 -5.72 5.19
N HIS A 482 19.60 -6.24 4.33
CA HIS A 482 18.72 -7.34 4.70
C HIS A 482 19.52 -8.60 5.04
N ARG A 483 18.93 -9.48 5.87
CA ARG A 483 19.52 -10.74 6.35
C ARG A 483 20.75 -10.59 7.27
N LEU A 484 21.10 -9.37 7.69
CA LEU A 484 22.15 -9.11 8.70
C LEU A 484 21.65 -9.07 10.16
N GLY A 485 20.38 -9.42 10.41
CA GLY A 485 19.80 -9.42 11.76
C GLY A 485 19.44 -8.03 12.33
N LEU A 486 19.69 -6.95 11.59
CA LEU A 486 19.44 -5.57 12.04
C LEU A 486 17.98 -5.28 12.42
N GLY A 487 17.01 -5.87 11.71
CA GLY A 487 15.59 -5.72 12.05
C GLY A 487 15.26 -6.30 13.42
N SER A 488 15.84 -7.46 13.76
CA SER A 488 15.67 -8.06 15.08
C SER A 488 16.35 -7.22 16.16
N TRP A 489 17.56 -6.71 15.87
CA TRP A 489 18.25 -5.81 16.78
C TRP A 489 17.44 -4.55 17.08
N LEU A 490 16.85 -3.91 16.07
CA LEU A 490 16.02 -2.73 16.27
C LEU A 490 14.77 -3.08 17.08
N LEU A 491 14.12 -4.20 16.80
CA LEU A 491 12.96 -4.68 17.55
C LEU A 491 13.31 -4.95 19.02
N ASP A 492 14.47 -5.52 19.32
CA ASP A 492 14.94 -5.73 20.70
C ASP A 492 15.14 -4.41 21.46
N LYS A 493 15.59 -3.35 20.77
CA LYS A 493 15.66 -1.99 21.33
C LYS A 493 14.27 -1.45 21.65
N LEU A 494 13.30 -1.63 20.76
CA LEU A 494 11.91 -1.24 21.01
C LEU A 494 11.34 -1.99 22.24
N VAL A 495 11.54 -3.30 22.33
CA VAL A 495 11.09 -4.11 23.47
C VAL A 495 11.67 -3.59 24.78
N SER A 496 12.97 -3.30 24.81
CA SER A 496 13.64 -2.78 26.01
C SER A 496 13.12 -1.40 26.40
N HIS A 497 12.91 -0.52 25.42
CA HIS A 497 12.40 0.83 25.61
C HIS A 497 10.98 0.84 26.18
N TYR A 498 10.03 0.17 25.53
CA TYR A 498 8.64 0.17 25.96
C TYR A 498 8.40 -0.62 27.25
N ARG A 499 9.22 -1.65 27.53
CA ARG A 499 9.22 -2.29 28.84
C ARG A 499 9.60 -1.31 29.95
N ALA A 500 10.64 -0.51 29.74
CA ALA A 500 11.08 0.50 30.71
C ALA A 500 10.04 1.62 30.92
N LEU A 501 9.25 1.94 29.89
CA LEU A 501 8.12 2.88 29.98
C LEU A 501 6.87 2.30 30.66
N GLY A 502 6.87 1.00 31.00
CA GLY A 502 5.72 0.36 31.65
C GLY A 502 4.55 0.08 30.70
N VAL A 503 4.78 0.02 29.39
CA VAL A 503 3.73 -0.40 28.43
C VAL A 503 3.42 -1.88 28.63
N ASP A 504 2.16 -2.28 28.48
CA ASP A 504 1.71 -3.66 28.74
C ASP A 504 2.07 -4.61 27.60
N TYR A 505 1.85 -4.19 26.35
CA TYR A 505 2.06 -5.01 25.16
C TYR A 505 2.83 -4.30 24.05
N LEU A 506 3.72 -5.04 23.39
CA LEU A 506 4.24 -4.69 22.07
C LEU A 506 3.50 -5.51 21.02
N GLY A 507 3.09 -4.89 19.92
CA GLY A 507 2.34 -5.58 18.88
C GLY A 507 2.59 -5.07 17.48
N SER A 508 2.03 -5.79 16.51
CA SER A 508 1.94 -5.33 15.13
C SER A 508 0.70 -5.90 14.45
N ALA A 509 0.23 -5.21 13.42
CA ALA A 509 -0.84 -5.65 12.54
C ALA A 509 -0.44 -5.38 11.09
N PHE A 510 -0.34 -6.43 10.27
CA PHE A 510 0.17 -6.34 8.90
C PHE A 510 -0.39 -7.45 8.01
N SER A 511 -0.31 -7.29 6.69
CA SER A 511 -0.66 -8.35 5.72
C SER A 511 0.29 -9.55 5.84
N ALA A 512 -0.23 -10.68 6.33
CA ALA A 512 0.57 -11.85 6.64
C ALA A 512 1.12 -12.52 5.37
N SER A 513 2.42 -12.84 5.40
CA SER A 513 3.08 -13.68 4.40
C SER A 513 3.99 -14.71 5.09
N PRO A 514 4.24 -15.88 4.46
CA PRO A 514 5.18 -16.87 4.97
C PRO A 514 6.60 -16.31 5.18
N ASP A 515 6.97 -15.26 4.44
CA ASP A 515 8.30 -14.64 4.54
C ASP A 515 8.42 -13.66 5.71
N LEU A 516 7.35 -12.94 6.05
CA LEU A 516 7.38 -11.88 7.06
C LEU A 516 6.98 -12.39 8.46
N LEU A 517 6.02 -13.33 8.54
CA LEU A 517 5.52 -13.82 9.82
C LEU A 517 6.63 -14.43 10.71
N PRO A 518 7.60 -15.21 10.19
CA PRO A 518 8.70 -15.76 10.99
C PRO A 518 9.56 -14.70 11.71
N PHE A 519 9.73 -13.51 11.12
CA PHE A 519 10.49 -12.41 11.74
C PHE A 519 9.87 -12.00 13.08
N TRP A 520 8.55 -11.84 13.13
CA TRP A 520 7.83 -11.46 14.34
C TRP A 520 7.72 -12.60 15.35
N LEU A 521 7.50 -13.83 14.87
CA LEU A 521 7.45 -15.01 15.75
C LEU A 521 8.80 -15.25 16.44
N LYS A 522 9.93 -15.06 15.73
CA LYS A 522 11.27 -15.16 16.31
C LYS A 522 11.51 -14.13 17.41
N ALA A 523 10.90 -12.95 17.29
CA ALA A 523 10.95 -11.91 18.32
C ALA A 523 10.02 -12.17 19.53
N GLY A 524 9.31 -13.30 19.54
CA GLY A 524 8.44 -13.70 20.66
C GLY A 524 7.00 -13.20 20.57
N LEU A 525 6.63 -12.50 19.50
CA LEU A 525 5.23 -12.13 19.26
C LEU A 525 4.41 -13.35 18.87
N LYS A 526 3.15 -13.37 19.29
CA LYS A 526 2.21 -14.46 19.05
C LYS A 526 1.02 -13.97 18.25
N VAL A 527 0.60 -14.75 17.25
CA VAL A 527 -0.62 -14.46 16.47
C VAL A 527 -1.85 -14.64 17.36
N LEU A 528 -2.71 -13.62 17.37
CA LEU A 528 -3.99 -13.63 18.09
C LEU A 528 -5.19 -13.51 17.16
N ARG A 529 -4.98 -13.08 15.93
CA ARG A 529 -6.07 -12.91 14.96
C ARG A 529 -5.55 -12.94 13.54
N LEU A 530 -6.36 -13.51 12.65
CA LEU A 530 -6.27 -13.36 11.21
C LEU A 530 -7.51 -12.61 10.71
N GLY A 531 -7.32 -11.62 9.84
CA GLY A 531 -8.38 -10.85 9.21
C GLY A 531 -9.18 -11.76 8.26
N LEU A 532 -10.51 -11.64 8.28
CA LEU A 532 -11.38 -12.49 7.46
C LEU A 532 -11.40 -12.05 6.00
N GLN A 533 -11.31 -10.74 5.77
CA GLN A 533 -11.23 -10.16 4.44
C GLN A 533 -9.77 -10.04 4.00
N ARG A 534 -9.55 -10.20 2.69
CA ARG A 534 -8.26 -9.90 2.07
C ARG A 534 -8.12 -8.40 1.90
N ASP A 535 -6.91 -7.90 2.16
CA ASP A 535 -6.56 -6.53 1.84
C ASP A 535 -6.63 -6.30 0.33
N ALA A 536 -7.24 -5.19 -0.11
CA ALA A 536 -7.45 -4.92 -1.53
C ALA A 536 -6.14 -4.67 -2.29
N ALA A 537 -5.12 -4.14 -1.60
CA ALA A 537 -3.85 -3.78 -2.22
C ALA A 537 -2.81 -4.91 -2.15
N SER A 538 -2.82 -5.73 -1.09
CA SER A 538 -1.89 -6.86 -0.94
C SER A 538 -2.49 -8.21 -1.36
N GLY A 539 -3.81 -8.32 -1.45
CA GLY A 539 -4.51 -9.59 -1.68
C GLY A 539 -4.36 -10.62 -0.55
N SER A 540 -3.79 -10.22 0.60
CA SER A 540 -3.43 -11.10 1.72
C SER A 540 -4.33 -10.86 2.95
N HIS A 541 -4.34 -11.80 3.89
CA HIS A 541 -5.06 -11.63 5.15
C HIS A 541 -4.18 -10.89 6.16
N ALA A 542 -4.73 -9.91 6.88
CA ALA A 542 -4.01 -9.24 7.96
C ALA A 542 -3.79 -10.19 9.15
N ALA A 543 -2.62 -10.19 9.78
CA ALA A 543 -2.38 -10.85 11.06
C ALA A 543 -2.17 -9.80 12.15
N LEU A 544 -2.75 -10.04 13.33
CA LEU A 544 -2.49 -9.26 14.54
C LEU A 544 -1.66 -10.11 15.49
N LEU A 545 -0.54 -9.54 15.94
CA LEU A 545 0.38 -10.19 16.85
C LEU A 545 0.67 -9.34 18.07
N LEU A 546 0.83 -9.99 19.22
CA LEU A 546 1.21 -9.35 20.48
C LEU A 546 2.31 -10.13 21.21
N MET A 547 3.10 -9.40 22.00
CA MET A 547 3.98 -9.91 23.03
C MET A 547 3.75 -9.12 24.33
N PRO A 548 3.68 -9.79 25.51
CA PRO A 548 3.58 -9.09 26.78
C PRO A 548 4.95 -8.50 27.14
N LEU A 549 4.99 -7.23 27.49
CA LEU A 549 6.20 -6.57 27.95
C LEU A 549 6.42 -6.76 29.45
N GLN A 550 5.32 -6.86 30.21
CA GLN A 550 5.30 -7.16 31.64
C GLN A 550 4.97 -8.64 31.91
N SER A 551 5.53 -9.19 32.99
CA SER A 551 5.38 -10.62 33.34
C SER A 551 3.94 -11.00 33.70
N GLU A 552 3.20 -10.11 34.36
CA GLU A 552 1.80 -10.31 34.77
C GLU A 552 0.84 -10.61 33.62
N TYR A 553 1.11 -10.06 32.43
CA TYR A 553 0.24 -10.23 31.25
C TYR A 553 0.51 -11.50 30.45
N HIS A 554 1.47 -12.33 30.87
CA HIS A 554 1.78 -13.59 30.18
C HIS A 554 0.59 -14.56 30.21
N ALA A 555 -0.11 -14.65 31.34
CA ALA A 555 -1.27 -15.51 31.51
C ALA A 555 -2.47 -15.02 30.69
N GLU A 556 -2.73 -13.70 30.70
CA GLU A 556 -3.80 -13.07 29.91
C GLU A 556 -3.59 -13.33 28.41
N LEU A 557 -2.36 -13.12 27.90
CA LEU A 557 -2.05 -13.37 26.50
C LEU A 557 -2.19 -14.86 26.13
N ALA A 558 -1.80 -15.77 27.02
CA ALA A 558 -1.97 -17.20 26.81
C ALA A 558 -3.46 -17.59 26.67
N GLN A 559 -4.32 -17.00 27.51
CA GLN A 559 -5.76 -17.19 27.42
C GLN A 559 -6.33 -16.64 26.09
N TRP A 560 -5.91 -15.45 25.68
CA TRP A 560 -6.34 -14.86 24.42
C TRP A 560 -5.96 -15.71 23.22
N ARG A 561 -4.72 -16.22 23.22
CA ARG A 561 -4.24 -17.11 22.16
C ARG A 561 -4.96 -18.44 22.14
N GLN A 562 -5.26 -19.01 23.30
CA GLN A 562 -6.02 -20.26 23.39
C GLN A 562 -7.39 -20.13 22.72
N ARG A 563 -8.07 -18.99 22.92
CA ARG A 563 -9.35 -18.70 22.26
C ARG A 563 -9.19 -18.63 20.73
N PHE A 564 -8.18 -17.91 20.24
CA PHE A 564 -7.87 -17.85 18.81
C PHE A 564 -7.66 -19.24 18.21
N MET A 565 -6.81 -20.07 18.83
CA MET A 565 -6.52 -21.43 18.36
C MET A 565 -7.78 -22.32 18.34
N SER A 566 -8.68 -22.17 19.32
CA SER A 566 -9.95 -22.92 19.35
C SER A 566 -10.91 -22.54 18.23
N GLN A 567 -10.87 -21.29 17.76
CA GLN A 567 -11.75 -20.79 16.70
C GLN A 567 -11.19 -21.03 15.29
N LEU A 568 -9.86 -21.11 15.16
CA LEU A 568 -9.20 -21.18 13.87
C LEU A 568 -9.70 -22.31 12.96
N PRO A 569 -9.91 -23.56 13.43
CA PRO A 569 -10.47 -24.62 12.58
C PRO A 569 -11.82 -24.26 11.94
N ALA A 570 -12.72 -23.61 12.68
CA ALA A 570 -14.02 -23.18 12.16
C ALA A 570 -13.87 -22.06 11.11
N LEU A 571 -12.96 -21.12 11.34
CA LEU A 571 -12.65 -20.06 10.37
C LEU A 571 -12.02 -20.63 9.09
N LEU A 572 -11.15 -21.64 9.22
CA LEU A 572 -10.53 -22.34 8.09
C LEU A 572 -11.54 -23.15 7.27
N ALA A 573 -12.62 -23.64 7.88
CA ALA A 573 -13.68 -24.28 7.14
C ALA A 573 -14.53 -23.28 6.31
N GLY A 574 -14.56 -22.01 6.71
CA GLY A 574 -15.33 -20.92 6.10
C GLY A 574 -14.47 -19.85 5.44
N GLU A 575 -14.47 -18.64 6.01
CA GLU A 575 -13.84 -17.43 5.42
C GLU A 575 -12.33 -17.56 5.15
N LEU A 576 -11.62 -18.37 5.93
CA LEU A 576 -10.17 -18.59 5.78
C LEU A 576 -9.82 -19.88 5.02
N LYS A 577 -10.80 -20.48 4.33
CA LYS A 577 -10.61 -21.72 3.54
C LYS A 577 -9.49 -21.67 2.51
N ARG A 578 -9.23 -20.49 1.96
CA ARG A 578 -8.19 -20.27 0.94
C ARG A 578 -6.90 -19.68 1.50
N LEU A 579 -6.75 -19.61 2.83
CA LEU A 579 -5.52 -19.14 3.45
C LEU A 579 -4.36 -20.11 3.12
N ASP A 580 -3.16 -19.58 2.92
CA ASP A 580 -1.99 -20.40 2.68
C ASP A 580 -1.72 -21.34 3.87
N THR A 581 -1.46 -22.63 3.59
CA THR A 581 -1.29 -23.65 4.63
C THR A 581 -0.05 -23.42 5.50
N GLU A 582 1.00 -22.81 4.95
CA GLU A 582 2.18 -22.43 5.72
C GLU A 582 1.86 -21.26 6.65
N LEU A 583 1.05 -20.29 6.22
CA LEU A 583 0.56 -19.24 7.11
C LEU A 583 -0.27 -19.79 8.26
N VAL A 584 -1.11 -20.79 8.00
CA VAL A 584 -1.87 -21.48 9.07
C VAL A 584 -0.92 -22.11 10.08
N TRP A 585 0.06 -22.89 9.62
CA TRP A 585 1.06 -23.52 10.48
C TRP A 585 1.85 -22.48 11.28
N LEU A 586 2.38 -21.44 10.62
CA LEU A 586 3.13 -20.38 11.29
C LEU A 586 2.29 -19.66 12.35
N SER A 587 0.99 -19.43 12.09
CA SER A 587 0.08 -18.78 13.04
C SER A 587 -0.16 -19.63 14.30
N LEU A 588 0.05 -20.94 14.22
CA LEU A 588 -0.10 -21.87 15.32
C LEU A 588 1.17 -21.98 16.18
N ARG A 589 2.34 -21.58 15.69
CA ARG A 589 3.62 -21.67 16.41
C ARG A 589 3.63 -20.77 17.66
N GLY A 590 4.40 -21.19 18.68
CA GLY A 590 4.64 -20.40 19.90
C GLY A 590 4.09 -20.99 21.21
N GLY A 591 3.74 -22.28 21.24
CA GLY A 591 3.40 -23.02 22.47
C GLY A 591 2.17 -23.93 22.33
N PRO A 592 2.04 -24.94 23.21
CA PRO A 592 0.98 -25.95 23.15
C PRO A 592 -0.40 -25.37 23.46
N VAL A 593 -1.43 -26.04 22.97
CA VAL A 593 -2.83 -25.76 23.27
C VAL A 593 -3.19 -26.46 24.59
N THR A 594 -3.40 -25.72 25.68
CA THR A 594 -3.52 -26.29 27.03
C THR A 594 -4.93 -26.73 27.42
N HIS A 595 -5.97 -26.34 26.66
CA HIS A 595 -7.38 -26.60 27.02
C HIS A 595 -8.20 -27.28 25.92
N VAL A 596 -7.61 -28.21 25.16
CA VAL A 596 -8.41 -29.10 24.28
C VAL A 596 -8.72 -30.36 25.07
N PRO A 597 -10.00 -30.78 25.19
CA PRO A 597 -10.36 -32.02 25.87
C PRO A 597 -9.59 -33.22 25.30
N ASP A 598 -9.25 -34.19 26.16
CA ASP A 598 -8.66 -35.45 25.72
C ASP A 598 -9.58 -36.16 24.71
N LEU A 599 -8.95 -36.90 23.80
CA LEU A 599 -9.69 -37.79 22.92
C LEU A 599 -10.19 -38.96 23.76
N ASP A 600 -11.45 -39.32 23.61
CA ASP A 600 -11.98 -40.50 24.29
C ASP A 600 -11.50 -41.80 23.61
N GLU A 601 -11.81 -42.94 24.21
CA GLU A 601 -11.41 -44.24 23.66
C GLU A 601 -12.03 -44.51 22.27
N PHE A 602 -13.23 -44.00 22.03
CA PHE A 602 -13.90 -44.14 20.73
C PHE A 602 -13.15 -43.36 19.64
N GLU A 603 -12.75 -42.13 19.94
CA GLU A 603 -11.95 -41.27 19.08
C GLU A 603 -10.58 -41.88 18.77
N HIS A 604 -9.91 -42.45 19.78
CA HIS A 604 -8.65 -43.16 19.58
C HIS A 604 -8.79 -44.36 18.63
N ARG A 605 -9.82 -45.19 18.84
CA ARG A 605 -10.12 -46.33 17.94
C ARG A 605 -10.51 -45.86 16.53
N GLU A 606 -11.17 -44.72 16.40
CA GLU A 606 -11.53 -44.15 15.11
C GLU A 606 -10.30 -43.69 14.30
N LEU A 607 -9.34 -43.05 14.97
CA LEU A 607 -8.06 -42.67 14.36
C LEU A 607 -7.28 -43.90 13.88
N ASP A 608 -7.21 -44.94 14.71
CA ASP A 608 -6.58 -46.21 14.37
C ASP A 608 -7.26 -46.89 13.16
N CYS A 609 -8.60 -46.96 13.17
CA CYS A 609 -9.40 -47.46 12.04
C CYS A 609 -9.16 -46.70 10.74
N PHE A 610 -8.96 -45.38 10.79
CA PHE A 610 -8.63 -44.60 9.61
C PHE A 610 -7.20 -44.87 9.12
N ALA A 611 -6.23 -44.86 10.05
CA ALA A 611 -4.81 -45.02 9.74
C ALA A 611 -4.47 -46.40 9.19
N HIS A 612 -4.98 -47.46 9.81
CA HIS A 612 -4.57 -48.86 9.55
C HIS A 612 -5.60 -49.69 8.78
N HIS A 613 -6.84 -49.22 8.65
CA HIS A 613 -7.92 -49.96 7.97
C HIS A 613 -8.55 -49.15 6.83
N HIS A 614 -9.83 -49.37 6.53
CA HIS A 614 -10.54 -48.82 5.38
C HIS A 614 -11.65 -47.83 5.74
N LYS A 615 -11.67 -47.27 6.95
CA LYS A 615 -12.70 -46.30 7.36
C LYS A 615 -12.68 -45.06 6.44
N PRO A 616 -13.83 -44.62 5.89
CA PRO A 616 -13.92 -43.42 5.07
C PRO A 616 -13.46 -42.16 5.82
N PHE A 617 -12.78 -41.25 5.15
CA PHE A 617 -12.27 -40.01 5.74
C PHE A 617 -13.39 -39.15 6.33
N GLU A 618 -14.50 -39.06 5.61
CA GLU A 618 -15.65 -38.23 5.96
C GLU A 618 -16.29 -38.63 7.29
N LEU A 619 -16.18 -39.91 7.68
CA LEU A 619 -16.68 -40.42 8.96
C LEU A 619 -15.73 -40.13 10.13
N CYS A 620 -14.46 -39.83 9.86
CA CYS A 620 -13.44 -39.58 10.88
C CYS A 620 -13.08 -38.08 11.01
N GLN A 621 -13.73 -37.21 10.24
CA GLN A 621 -13.30 -35.83 10.07
C GLN A 621 -13.31 -35.04 11.38
N ALA A 622 -14.37 -35.18 12.18
CA ALA A 622 -14.48 -34.49 13.47
C ALA A 622 -13.34 -34.89 14.43
N THR A 623 -13.05 -36.19 14.52
CA THR A 623 -11.98 -36.72 15.36
C THR A 623 -10.60 -36.27 14.87
N LEU A 624 -10.37 -36.28 13.55
CA LEU A 624 -9.13 -35.78 12.95
C LEU A 624 -8.90 -34.29 13.25
N GLN A 625 -9.97 -33.48 13.28
CA GLN A 625 -9.87 -32.06 13.63
C GLN A 625 -9.44 -31.84 15.07
N ARG A 626 -10.07 -32.56 16.01
CA ARG A 626 -9.71 -32.49 17.44
C ARG A 626 -8.28 -33.00 17.67
N TRP A 627 -7.93 -34.12 17.04
CA TRP A 627 -6.58 -34.68 17.10
C TRP A 627 -5.53 -33.69 16.61
N LEU A 628 -5.73 -33.11 15.43
CA LEU A 628 -4.76 -32.17 14.85
C LEU A 628 -4.58 -30.93 15.71
N LEU A 629 -5.65 -30.45 16.36
CA LEU A 629 -5.60 -29.29 17.25
C LEU A 629 -4.80 -29.56 18.53
N ARG A 630 -4.80 -30.81 19.02
CA ARG A 630 -3.94 -31.22 20.15
C ARG A 630 -2.48 -31.39 19.73
N GLN A 631 -2.26 -31.86 18.50
CA GLN A 631 -0.95 -32.24 18.01
C GLN A 631 -0.29 -31.16 17.17
N VAL A 632 -0.72 -29.91 17.28
CA VAL A 632 -0.21 -28.76 16.51
C VAL A 632 1.31 -28.66 16.51
N MET A 633 1.96 -28.96 17.64
CA MET A 633 3.43 -28.91 17.77
C MET A 633 4.13 -29.91 16.84
N MET A 634 3.47 -31.00 16.46
CA MET A 634 4.03 -32.00 15.53
C MET A 634 4.28 -31.43 14.13
N LEU A 635 3.53 -30.38 13.75
CA LEU A 635 3.62 -29.77 12.42
C LEU A 635 5.01 -29.17 12.16
N ASP A 636 5.75 -28.80 13.21
CA ASP A 636 7.11 -28.27 13.10
C ASP A 636 8.10 -29.30 12.53
N ALA A 637 7.84 -30.60 12.70
CA ALA A 637 8.69 -31.69 12.23
C ALA A 637 8.29 -32.23 10.83
N LEU A 638 7.18 -31.75 10.27
CA LEU A 638 6.64 -32.24 9.00
C LEU A 638 7.17 -31.45 7.80
N SER A 639 7.19 -32.10 6.64
CA SER A 639 7.47 -31.40 5.38
C SER A 639 6.33 -30.45 5.01
N GLN A 640 6.59 -29.47 4.15
CA GLN A 640 5.57 -28.53 3.67
C GLN A 640 4.37 -29.24 3.02
N ASP A 641 4.61 -30.30 2.24
CA ASP A 641 3.53 -31.06 1.61
C ASP A 641 2.72 -31.90 2.60
N GLU A 642 3.36 -32.43 3.64
CA GLU A 642 2.68 -33.15 4.72
C GLU A 642 1.81 -32.19 5.56
N ARG A 643 2.34 -31.01 5.91
CA ARG A 643 1.56 -29.94 6.57
C ARG A 643 0.37 -29.52 5.72
N ARG A 644 0.60 -29.26 4.43
CA ARG A 644 -0.45 -28.90 3.46
C ARG A 644 -1.52 -29.98 3.40
N LEU A 645 -1.12 -31.25 3.33
CA LEU A 645 -2.05 -32.37 3.28
C LEU A 645 -2.94 -32.41 4.53
N LEU A 646 -2.38 -32.29 5.73
CA LEU A 646 -3.15 -32.28 6.98
C LEU A 646 -4.07 -31.06 7.06
N ILE A 647 -3.53 -29.85 6.93
CA ILE A 647 -4.29 -28.60 7.12
C ILE A 647 -5.40 -28.45 6.07
N ALA A 648 -5.06 -28.67 4.79
CA ALA A 648 -6.00 -28.45 3.69
C ALA A 648 -7.18 -29.44 3.74
N THR A 649 -6.92 -30.69 4.13
CA THR A 649 -7.98 -31.73 4.18
C THR A 649 -8.79 -31.66 5.47
N ILE A 650 -8.12 -31.55 6.63
CA ILE A 650 -8.77 -31.67 7.95
C ILE A 650 -9.46 -30.37 8.35
N TRP A 651 -8.81 -29.21 8.17
CA TRP A 651 -9.36 -27.93 8.62
C TRP A 651 -9.94 -27.07 7.50
N GLN A 652 -9.38 -27.09 6.28
CA GLN A 652 -9.88 -26.23 5.19
C GLN A 652 -10.95 -26.87 4.30
N TYR A 653 -11.17 -28.18 4.41
CA TYR A 653 -12.12 -28.89 3.54
C TYR A 653 -11.85 -28.61 2.05
N ALA A 654 -10.56 -28.55 1.67
CA ALA A 654 -10.15 -28.31 0.30
C ALA A 654 -10.67 -29.42 -0.62
N SER A 655 -11.00 -29.08 -1.87
CA SER A 655 -11.41 -30.09 -2.83
C SER A 655 -10.27 -31.06 -3.09
N TRP A 656 -10.58 -32.37 -3.11
CA TRP A 656 -9.60 -33.39 -3.47
C TRP A 656 -9.00 -33.17 -4.87
N SER A 657 -9.78 -32.65 -5.83
CA SER A 657 -9.29 -32.37 -7.18
C SER A 657 -8.29 -31.22 -7.20
N GLU A 658 -8.59 -30.13 -6.48
CA GLU A 658 -7.71 -28.96 -6.36
C GLU A 658 -6.41 -29.33 -5.65
N LEU A 659 -6.50 -30.09 -4.55
CA LEU A 659 -5.33 -30.53 -3.80
C LEU A 659 -4.45 -31.49 -4.61
N ALA A 660 -5.08 -32.40 -5.37
CA ALA A 660 -4.36 -33.34 -6.22
C ALA A 660 -3.60 -32.62 -7.34
N ALA A 661 -4.23 -31.63 -7.99
CA ALA A 661 -3.59 -30.81 -8.99
C ALA A 661 -2.41 -30.02 -8.41
N ARG A 662 -2.57 -29.44 -7.21
CA ARG A 662 -1.51 -28.67 -6.54
C ARG A 662 -0.31 -29.53 -6.10
N GLN A 663 -0.54 -30.78 -5.69
CA GLN A 663 0.54 -31.69 -5.27
C GLN A 663 1.05 -32.58 -6.41
N GLY A 664 0.49 -32.48 -7.63
CA GLY A 664 0.91 -33.30 -8.77
C GLY A 664 0.60 -34.80 -8.60
N VAL A 665 -0.46 -35.16 -7.89
CA VAL A 665 -0.84 -36.57 -7.61
C VAL A 665 -2.10 -36.99 -8.37
N ALA A 666 -2.26 -38.30 -8.58
CA ALA A 666 -3.29 -38.90 -9.44
C ALA A 666 -4.76 -38.81 -8.93
N GLY A 667 -5.06 -37.94 -7.95
CA GLY A 667 -6.42 -37.69 -7.45
C GLY A 667 -6.67 -38.15 -6.01
N LYS A 668 -7.96 -38.20 -5.63
CA LYS A 668 -8.45 -38.51 -4.26
C LYS A 668 -7.87 -39.80 -3.65
N PRO A 669 -7.80 -40.95 -4.36
CA PRO A 669 -7.29 -42.19 -3.75
C PRO A 669 -5.83 -42.09 -3.31
N ALA A 670 -4.99 -41.40 -4.09
CA ALA A 670 -3.58 -41.19 -3.76
C ALA A 670 -3.42 -40.30 -2.53
N LEU A 671 -4.21 -39.23 -2.44
CA LEU A 671 -4.21 -38.31 -1.28
C LEU A 671 -4.69 -39.00 -0.01
N ILE A 672 -5.75 -39.79 -0.06
CA ILE A 672 -6.23 -40.55 1.12
C ILE A 672 -5.17 -41.57 1.56
N LYS A 673 -4.54 -42.28 0.63
CA LYS A 673 -3.45 -43.22 0.96
C LYS A 673 -2.28 -42.49 1.64
N ALA A 674 -1.87 -41.34 1.13
CA ALA A 674 -0.84 -40.52 1.72
C ALA A 674 -1.23 -40.03 3.13
N LEU A 675 -2.48 -39.57 3.31
CA LEU A 675 -2.99 -39.08 4.59
C LEU A 675 -3.04 -40.21 5.64
N ARG A 676 -3.47 -41.41 5.27
CA ARG A 676 -3.46 -42.59 6.15
C ARG A 676 -2.05 -43.00 6.55
N SER A 677 -1.15 -43.07 5.58
CA SER A 677 0.27 -43.37 5.82
C SER A 677 0.92 -42.36 6.76
N LEU A 678 0.61 -41.07 6.57
CA LEU A 678 1.08 -40.00 7.43
C LEU A 678 0.50 -40.13 8.84
N LEU A 679 -0.81 -40.34 8.98
CA LEU A 679 -1.45 -40.51 10.29
C LEU A 679 -0.90 -41.73 11.04
N ALA A 680 -0.75 -42.88 10.38
CA ALA A 680 -0.17 -44.08 10.97
C ALA A 680 1.24 -43.82 11.52
N ARG A 681 2.09 -43.13 10.75
CA ARG A 681 3.43 -42.73 11.18
C ARG A 681 3.39 -41.84 12.42
N LEU A 682 2.45 -40.90 12.45
CA LEU A 682 2.33 -39.93 13.53
C LEU A 682 1.74 -40.53 14.82
N LEU A 683 0.78 -41.45 14.71
CA LEU A 683 0.23 -42.18 15.86
C LEU A 683 1.29 -43.11 16.49
N ALA A 684 2.12 -43.77 15.68
CA ALA A 684 3.20 -44.62 16.18
C ALA A 684 4.24 -43.85 17.00
N GLN A 685 4.49 -42.56 16.67
CA GLN A 685 5.39 -41.69 17.43
C GLN A 685 4.79 -41.19 18.76
N GLN A 686 3.48 -41.30 18.94
CA GLN A 686 2.75 -40.86 20.14
C GLN A 686 2.51 -42.00 21.14
N ALA A 687 2.72 -43.26 20.73
CA ALA A 687 2.63 -44.39 21.65
C ALA A 687 3.74 -44.27 22.71
N PRO A 688 3.45 -44.43 24.02
CA PRO A 688 4.49 -44.47 25.03
C PRO A 688 5.49 -45.57 24.66
N ALA A 689 6.79 -45.26 24.76
CA ALA A 689 7.84 -46.27 24.62
C ALA A 689 7.57 -47.35 25.69
N GLY A 690 7.04 -48.48 25.24
CA GLY A 690 6.68 -49.61 26.09
C GLY A 690 7.89 -50.28 26.71
#